data_AF-B9WHH6-F1
#
_entry.id   AF-B9WHH6-F1
#
_cell.length_a   1.000
_cell.length_b   1.000
_cell.length_c   1.000
_cell.angle_alpha   90.00
_cell.angle_beta   90.00
_cell.angle_gamma   90.00
#
_symmetry.space_group_name_H-M   'P 1'
#
loop_
_entity.id
_entity.type
_entity.pdbx_description
1 polymer ?
#
loop_
_entity_poly.entity_id
_entity_poly.type
_entity_poly.pdbx_seq_one_letter_code
_entity_poly.pdbx_strand_id
1 'polypeptide(L)'
;MFRPVLGTKKIRRVICIISLLCILLLIGAVKYNYINSVKDEASNSTTGFEAEQYTFPKTVLFESNNNLDDLLAKKNNWKFQSNVYNQLFTDHSIESVLSLSFNQRCELLVRNVISQKVSWAFDPLETFEINYESKDYIQFIQEEGLKLTEEFERTKNNLKYKTSLNNFLKDEYKTIRSKQYEQKIIDQLTIVRIFNKCFIHNDQRDRNNLLERLIQEQQKQVANANSANVQSELKLTENEKMVEALAEDYTTLGKRVYPWISQQFPLYERWNGDSYYHPPNYEEILKDETHKGETPTTRYSTSQIFLNQFKDTSNGKGIVLSITEKHIDDTVNLIRLLRALNNKLPIQIIYFDDLSQSSKTKLLRAARGEINKFPKSYEKVYNGKQPSFPPQEVWFVNIYESVNPRYRNLFKKFDFKLLASLFNSFDEFMLIDADTILVKRPEFFFKQQAYQQAGAFFFKDRTPLLKRPITDGQFLDKMGPSAIDSMMFDIPMMSQYTTHRELFKGLRLYMESGLVMIDKRRHFSSILMMIQLKFIHPISGSMWGDKELFWLGFAINGDENYKFNNRFAAAIGQLTSSQYRKGKDGKTLNAKEICSSHPGHISDDDDRSLLWFNSGFRFCHEANNLNYEKESKNSEILKSLNGPLEFEKYYSDPLRITHAIVPPLNKNLQKMYNYDEEPADGWTSEPNCNKYMWCAYSSIGGRTSPEENSHKETLDGLLIDYTPEEIAYFNYLGDVWVGNY
;
A
#
# COMPACT_ATOMS: atom_id res chain seq x y z
N MET A 1 37.49 -50.27 -61.25
CA MET A 1 38.78 -49.56 -61.37
C MET A 1 38.47 -48.07 -61.63
N PHE A 2 39.12 -47.18 -60.87
CA PHE A 2 39.23 -45.71 -61.00
C PHE A 2 38.04 -44.76 -60.69
N ARG A 3 38.16 -44.12 -59.51
CA ARG A 3 37.92 -42.70 -59.20
C ARG A 3 38.96 -41.80 -59.93
N PRO A 4 38.95 -40.44 -59.81
CA PRO A 4 37.90 -39.40 -59.98
C PRO A 4 38.47 -38.16 -60.75
N VAL A 5 37.76 -37.02 -60.84
CA VAL A 5 38.21 -35.69 -60.34
C VAL A 5 37.01 -34.72 -60.26
N LEU A 6 37.09 -33.87 -59.24
CA LEU A 6 36.14 -32.93 -58.66
C LEU A 6 35.72 -31.74 -59.55
N GLY A 7 34.52 -31.21 -59.22
CA GLY A 7 34.39 -29.77 -58.95
C GLY A 7 33.01 -29.19 -59.20
N THR A 8 32.22 -28.94 -58.14
CA THR A 8 31.24 -27.82 -58.00
C THR A 8 30.35 -27.98 -56.75
N LYS A 9 30.96 -28.06 -55.55
CA LYS A 9 30.22 -28.01 -54.27
C LYS A 9 30.00 -26.59 -53.70
N LYS A 10 30.56 -25.54 -54.33
CA LYS A 10 30.43 -24.15 -53.82
C LYS A 10 29.16 -23.42 -54.27
N ILE A 11 28.54 -23.79 -55.39
CA ILE A 11 27.39 -23.04 -55.94
C ILE A 11 26.06 -23.40 -55.23
N ARG A 12 25.87 -24.66 -54.82
CA ARG A 12 24.63 -25.08 -54.10
C ARG A 12 24.49 -24.50 -52.69
N ARG A 13 25.60 -24.24 -51.97
CA ARG A 13 25.53 -23.64 -50.62
C ARG A 13 25.17 -22.16 -50.65
N VAL A 14 25.64 -21.42 -51.65
CA VAL A 14 25.30 -19.99 -51.80
C VAL A 14 23.83 -19.82 -52.18
N ILE A 15 23.31 -20.67 -53.08
CA ILE A 15 21.89 -20.62 -53.47
C ILE A 15 20.99 -20.97 -52.27
N CYS A 16 21.30 -22.01 -51.49
CA CYS A 16 20.51 -22.34 -50.29
C CYS A 16 20.52 -21.24 -49.23
N ILE A 17 21.63 -20.53 -49.03
CA ILE A 17 21.71 -19.45 -48.04
C ILE A 17 20.91 -18.23 -48.50
N ILE A 18 20.94 -17.89 -49.79
CA ILE A 18 20.13 -16.81 -50.35
C ILE A 18 18.64 -17.14 -50.28
N SER A 19 18.25 -18.39 -50.59
CA SER A 19 16.86 -18.84 -50.44
C SER A 19 16.37 -18.76 -48.99
N LEU A 20 17.21 -19.15 -48.02
CA LEU A 20 16.85 -19.08 -46.61
C LEU A 20 16.73 -17.63 -46.10
N LEU A 21 17.60 -16.73 -46.57
CA LEU A 21 17.54 -15.30 -46.26
C LEU A 21 16.31 -14.63 -46.88
N CYS A 22 15.93 -14.98 -48.11
CA CYS A 22 14.71 -14.48 -48.73
C CYS A 22 13.45 -14.99 -47.99
N ILE A 23 13.43 -16.24 -47.54
CA ILE A 23 12.31 -16.78 -46.76
C ILE A 23 12.22 -16.10 -45.39
N LEU A 24 13.35 -15.85 -44.71
CA LEU A 24 13.39 -15.14 -43.44
C LEU A 24 12.98 -13.67 -43.57
N LEU A 25 13.34 -13.00 -44.68
CA LEU A 25 12.91 -11.65 -44.99
C LEU A 25 11.41 -11.59 -45.34
N LEU A 26 10.88 -12.59 -46.04
CA LEU A 26 9.44 -12.72 -46.30
C LEU A 26 8.65 -12.99 -45.02
N ILE A 27 9.14 -13.86 -44.13
CA ILE A 27 8.52 -14.09 -42.81
C ILE A 27 8.59 -12.82 -41.95
N GLY A 28 9.71 -12.09 -41.99
CA GLY A 28 9.87 -10.80 -41.32
C GLY A 28 8.90 -9.74 -41.83
N ALA A 29 8.73 -9.62 -43.16
CA ALA A 29 7.81 -8.68 -43.79
C ALA A 29 6.34 -9.04 -43.56
N VAL A 30 5.99 -10.33 -43.58
CA VAL A 30 4.62 -10.80 -43.26
C VAL A 30 4.31 -10.59 -41.78
N LYS A 31 5.27 -10.81 -40.88
CA LYS A 31 5.10 -10.54 -39.44
C LYS A 31 5.01 -9.05 -39.15
N TYR A 32 5.78 -8.21 -39.87
CA TYR A 32 5.72 -6.75 -39.76
C TYR A 32 4.39 -6.18 -40.29
N ASN A 33 3.91 -6.67 -41.45
CA ASN A 33 2.63 -6.23 -42.01
C ASN A 33 1.41 -6.75 -41.22
N TYR A 34 1.48 -7.95 -40.64
CA TYR A 34 0.44 -8.45 -39.74
C TYR A 34 0.40 -7.68 -38.42
N ILE A 35 1.55 -7.30 -37.87
CA ILE A 35 1.62 -6.45 -36.65
C ILE A 35 1.09 -5.04 -36.93
N ASN A 36 1.31 -4.49 -38.12
CA ASN A 36 0.80 -3.16 -38.48
C ASN A 36 -0.69 -3.17 -38.87
N SER A 37 -1.19 -4.21 -39.56
CA SER A 37 -2.63 -4.27 -39.88
C SER A 37 -3.50 -4.52 -38.64
N VAL A 38 -2.99 -5.25 -37.63
CA VAL A 38 -3.66 -5.43 -36.33
C VAL A 38 -3.62 -4.15 -35.48
N LYS A 39 -2.67 -3.24 -35.74
CA LYS A 39 -2.64 -1.92 -35.09
C LYS A 39 -3.61 -0.92 -35.72
N ASP A 40 -3.84 -0.99 -37.02
CA ASP A 40 -4.70 -0.02 -37.72
C ASP A 40 -6.21 -0.35 -37.65
N GLU A 41 -6.60 -1.61 -37.37
CA GLU A 41 -8.01 -1.96 -37.14
C GLU A 41 -8.46 -1.81 -35.67
N ALA A 42 -7.52 -1.63 -34.72
CA ALA A 42 -7.83 -1.37 -33.32
C ALA A 42 -8.09 0.11 -32.99
N SER A 43 -7.95 1.03 -33.96
CA SER A 43 -8.02 2.49 -33.72
C SER A 43 -9.33 3.17 -34.09
N ASN A 44 -10.37 2.44 -34.54
CA ASN A 44 -11.61 3.05 -35.05
C ASN A 44 -12.90 2.68 -34.29
N SER A 45 -12.81 2.30 -33.01
CA SER A 45 -13.98 2.32 -32.12
C SER A 45 -13.60 2.58 -30.64
N THR A 46 -12.97 3.73 -30.37
CA THR A 46 -12.82 4.26 -29.02
C THR A 46 -13.77 5.42 -28.81
N THR A 47 -14.90 5.16 -28.15
CA THR A 47 -15.58 6.18 -27.34
C THR A 47 -14.65 6.57 -26.21
N GLY A 48 -14.37 7.87 -26.09
CA GLY A 48 -13.26 8.43 -25.32
C GLY A 48 -13.17 7.97 -23.86
N PHE A 49 -12.07 7.28 -23.56
CA PHE A 49 -11.44 7.28 -22.24
C PHE A 49 -10.01 7.74 -22.45
N GLU A 50 -9.72 8.99 -22.07
CA GLU A 50 -8.35 9.48 -21.95
C GLU A 50 -7.69 8.72 -20.78
N ALA A 51 -6.91 7.69 -21.09
CA ALA A 51 -5.89 7.22 -20.18
C ALA A 51 -4.80 8.30 -20.15
N GLU A 52 -4.83 9.16 -19.12
CA GLU A 52 -3.74 10.09 -18.86
C GLU A 52 -2.43 9.30 -18.78
N GLN A 53 -1.54 9.50 -19.76
CA GLN A 53 -0.14 9.10 -19.66
C GLN A 53 0.50 9.93 -18.55
N TYR A 54 0.34 9.48 -17.30
CA TYR A 54 1.05 10.05 -16.17
C TYR A 54 2.53 9.70 -16.27
N THR A 55 3.29 10.58 -16.92
CA THR A 55 4.74 10.67 -16.70
C THR A 55 4.95 10.99 -15.23
N PHE A 56 5.71 10.14 -14.53
CA PHE A 56 6.16 10.41 -13.16
C PHE A 56 6.65 11.85 -13.06
N PRO A 57 6.41 12.57 -11.93
CA PRO A 57 6.97 13.89 -11.77
C PRO A 57 8.49 13.73 -11.88
N LYS A 58 9.03 14.16 -13.03
CA LYS A 58 10.41 14.60 -13.12
C LYS A 58 10.54 15.61 -11.99
N THR A 59 11.62 15.48 -11.21
CA THR A 59 11.97 16.40 -10.12
C THR A 59 11.47 17.81 -10.43
N VAL A 60 10.65 18.35 -9.52
CA VAL A 60 9.85 19.59 -9.65
C VAL A 60 10.64 20.80 -10.19
N LEU A 61 11.97 20.72 -10.21
CA LEU A 61 12.86 21.76 -10.70
C LEU A 61 13.09 21.80 -12.22
N PHE A 62 12.64 20.82 -13.02
CA PHE A 62 12.85 20.85 -14.48
C PHE A 62 11.64 21.22 -15.34
N GLU A 63 10.48 21.52 -14.75
CA GLU A 63 9.30 22.00 -15.52
C GLU A 63 9.05 23.51 -15.43
N SER A 64 9.88 24.25 -14.72
CA SER A 64 9.74 25.71 -14.70
C SER A 64 11.09 26.39 -14.79
N ASN A 65 11.17 27.37 -15.69
CA ASN A 65 12.19 28.42 -15.70
C ASN A 65 12.09 29.32 -14.43
N ASN A 66 11.79 28.74 -13.26
CA ASN A 66 11.63 29.48 -12.02
C ASN A 66 13.02 29.88 -11.53
N ASN A 67 13.35 31.12 -11.84
CA ASN A 67 14.46 31.85 -11.24
C ASN A 67 14.37 31.75 -9.70
N LEU A 68 15.51 31.68 -9.01
CA LEU A 68 15.60 31.68 -7.53
C LEU A 68 14.72 32.78 -6.91
N ASP A 69 14.59 33.91 -7.61
CA ASP A 69 13.72 35.04 -7.28
C ASP A 69 12.22 34.68 -7.21
N ASP A 70 11.70 33.82 -8.09
CA ASP A 70 10.28 33.39 -8.07
C ASP A 70 9.99 32.42 -6.91
N LEU A 71 11.01 31.65 -6.52
CA LEU A 71 10.96 30.75 -5.37
C LEU A 71 10.96 31.55 -4.06
N LEU A 72 11.83 32.55 -3.96
CA LEU A 72 11.92 33.48 -2.82
C LEU A 72 10.71 34.42 -2.74
N ALA A 73 10.15 34.87 -3.87
CA ALA A 73 8.96 35.71 -3.92
C ALA A 73 7.70 34.99 -3.38
N LYS A 74 7.68 33.66 -3.39
CA LYS A 74 6.60 32.83 -2.85
C LYS A 74 6.77 32.45 -1.38
N LYS A 75 7.80 32.97 -0.68
CA LYS A 75 8.10 32.67 0.74
C LYS A 75 6.90 32.86 1.69
N ASN A 76 6.06 33.85 1.43
CA ASN A 76 4.85 34.12 2.24
C ASN A 76 3.63 33.24 1.88
N ASN A 77 3.73 32.44 0.80
CA ASN A 77 2.67 31.57 0.27
C ASN A 77 3.01 30.08 0.39
N TRP A 78 4.13 29.72 1.04
CA TRP A 78 4.48 28.33 1.30
C TRP A 78 3.51 27.73 2.31
N LYS A 79 2.50 27.01 1.81
CA LYS A 79 1.53 26.31 2.65
C LYS A 79 2.23 25.30 3.57
N PHE A 80 1.78 25.24 4.82
CA PHE A 80 2.12 24.19 5.80
C PHE A 80 3.61 24.12 6.18
N GLN A 81 4.17 25.27 6.58
CA GLN A 81 5.59 25.38 6.92
C GLN A 81 5.91 24.76 8.29
N SER A 82 6.88 23.85 8.32
CA SER A 82 7.42 23.34 9.58
C SER A 82 8.18 24.44 10.34
N ASN A 83 8.01 24.49 11.66
CA ASN A 83 8.78 25.36 12.54
C ASN A 83 10.27 25.05 12.52
N VAL A 84 10.65 23.82 12.16
CA VAL A 84 12.06 23.45 11.96
C VAL A 84 12.72 24.39 10.93
N TYR A 85 12.01 24.66 9.83
CA TYR A 85 12.47 25.60 8.80
C TYR A 85 12.28 27.05 9.21
N ASN A 86 11.18 27.40 9.89
CA ASN A 86 10.97 28.78 10.39
C ASN A 86 12.13 29.24 11.26
N GLN A 87 12.56 28.39 12.19
CA GLN A 87 13.68 28.69 13.06
C GLN A 87 15.00 28.73 12.27
N LEU A 88 15.25 27.75 11.40
CA LEU A 88 16.46 27.74 10.56
C LEU A 88 16.62 29.05 9.77
N PHE A 89 15.53 29.54 9.17
CA PHE A 89 15.55 30.76 8.36
C PHE A 89 15.37 32.05 9.16
N THR A 90 15.19 31.96 10.48
CA THR A 90 15.37 33.09 11.39
C THR A 90 16.85 33.36 11.62
N ASP A 91 17.64 32.29 11.71
CA ASP A 91 19.07 32.36 12.02
C ASP A 91 19.96 32.45 10.76
N HIS A 92 19.53 31.86 9.65
CA HIS A 92 20.29 31.80 8.40
C HIS A 92 19.48 32.29 7.20
N SER A 93 20.10 33.02 6.27
CA SER A 93 19.43 33.37 5.01
C SER A 93 19.26 32.14 4.12
N ILE A 94 18.20 32.09 3.33
CA ILE A 94 17.94 30.96 2.41
C ILE A 94 19.12 30.80 1.45
N GLU A 95 19.68 31.90 0.95
CA GLU A 95 20.81 31.93 0.04
C GLU A 95 22.06 31.33 0.68
N SER A 96 22.36 31.67 1.94
CA SER A 96 23.51 31.11 2.66
C SER A 96 23.36 29.60 2.85
N VAL A 97 22.14 29.12 3.13
CA VAL A 97 21.85 27.70 3.27
C VAL A 97 21.90 26.97 1.92
N LEU A 98 21.37 27.56 0.85
CA LEU A 98 21.42 26.98 -0.49
C LEU A 98 22.83 26.95 -1.08
N SER A 99 23.76 27.77 -0.58
CA SER A 99 25.18 27.68 -0.93
C SER A 99 25.86 26.41 -0.42
N LEU A 100 25.29 25.76 0.60
CA LEU A 100 25.83 24.53 1.19
C LEU A 100 25.63 23.31 0.29
N SER A 101 26.57 22.36 0.37
CA SER A 101 26.40 21.01 -0.19
C SER A 101 25.28 20.23 0.50
N PHE A 102 24.83 19.13 -0.10
CA PHE A 102 23.78 18.27 0.48
C PHE A 102 24.08 17.86 1.92
N ASN A 103 25.28 17.33 2.16
CA ASN A 103 25.68 16.84 3.47
C ASN A 103 25.76 17.97 4.50
N GLN A 104 26.26 19.14 4.10
CA GLN A 104 26.27 20.32 4.97
C GLN A 104 24.86 20.80 5.32
N ARG A 105 23.89 20.72 4.39
CA ARG A 105 22.47 21.02 4.69
C ARG A 105 21.88 20.01 5.67
N CYS A 106 22.18 18.72 5.50
CA CYS A 106 21.76 17.67 6.41
C CYS A 106 22.32 17.90 7.83
N GLU A 107 23.61 18.19 7.95
CA GLU A 107 24.26 18.50 9.23
C GLU A 107 23.70 19.76 9.88
N LEU A 108 23.51 20.84 9.10
CA LEU A 108 22.96 22.10 9.60
C LEU A 108 21.55 21.89 10.17
N LEU A 109 20.69 21.14 9.48
CA LEU A 109 19.33 20.91 9.97
C LEU A 109 19.32 20.08 11.25
N VAL A 110 20.16 19.05 11.34
CA VAL A 110 20.31 18.27 12.58
C VAL A 110 20.77 19.17 13.72
N ARG A 111 21.77 20.03 13.48
CA ARG A 111 22.24 21.02 14.46
C ARG A 111 21.11 21.94 14.90
N ASN A 112 20.31 22.48 13.98
CA ASN A 112 19.18 23.35 14.26
C ASN A 112 18.10 22.66 15.11
N VAL A 113 17.79 21.38 14.86
CA VAL A 113 16.81 20.63 15.67
C VAL A 113 17.33 20.39 17.10
N ILE A 114 18.58 19.95 17.22
CA ILE A 114 19.18 19.62 18.53
C ILE A 114 19.46 20.89 19.35
N SER A 115 19.87 21.99 18.70
CA SER A 115 20.17 23.25 19.38
C SER A 115 18.94 23.87 20.05
N GLN A 116 17.75 23.67 19.47
CA GLN A 116 16.47 24.09 20.07
C GLN A 116 16.08 23.22 21.26
N LYS A 117 16.32 21.92 21.17
CA LYS A 117 16.01 20.97 22.25
C LYS A 117 17.01 19.81 22.22
N VAL A 118 18.02 19.88 23.08
CA VAL A 118 19.09 18.87 23.17
C VAL A 118 18.53 17.47 23.47
N SER A 119 17.42 17.38 24.19
CA SER A 119 16.73 16.13 24.53
C SER A 119 15.69 15.70 23.48
N TRP A 120 15.68 16.30 22.28
CA TRP A 120 14.71 15.96 21.26
C TRP A 120 14.85 14.48 20.87
N ALA A 121 13.72 13.78 20.92
CA ALA A 121 13.53 12.46 20.35
C ALA A 121 12.06 12.37 19.94
N PHE A 122 11.77 11.59 18.91
CA PHE A 122 10.42 11.19 18.60
C PHE A 122 9.82 10.49 19.84
N ASP A 123 8.57 10.78 20.19
CA ASP A 123 7.91 10.14 21.31
C ASP A 123 6.75 9.27 20.83
N PRO A 124 6.94 7.94 20.71
CA PRO A 124 5.86 7.02 20.34
C PRO A 124 4.68 7.00 21.33
N LEU A 125 4.83 7.55 22.53
CA LEU A 125 3.78 7.61 23.56
C LEU A 125 2.89 8.85 23.42
N GLU A 126 3.24 9.79 22.54
CA GLU A 126 2.45 10.98 22.32
C GLU A 126 1.18 10.65 21.51
N THR A 127 0.01 10.79 22.13
CA THR A 127 -1.27 10.41 21.51
C THR A 127 -1.95 11.53 20.74
N PHE A 128 -1.55 12.80 20.93
CA PHE A 128 -2.22 13.98 20.38
C PHE A 128 -3.73 14.05 20.67
N GLU A 129 -4.18 13.41 21.75
CA GLU A 129 -5.57 13.44 22.19
C GLU A 129 -5.84 14.71 23.02
N ILE A 130 -7.07 15.22 22.89
CA ILE A 130 -7.52 16.41 23.62
C ILE A 130 -8.10 15.94 24.95
N ASN A 131 -7.42 16.29 26.04
CA ASN A 131 -7.80 15.91 27.38
C ASN A 131 -8.25 17.14 28.19
N TYR A 132 -9.57 17.22 28.44
CA TYR A 132 -10.20 18.29 29.22
C TYR A 132 -10.03 18.14 30.74
N GLU A 133 -9.24 17.17 31.20
CA GLU A 133 -8.85 16.97 32.60
C GLU A 133 -7.32 17.14 32.78
N SER A 134 -6.61 17.49 31.71
CA SER A 134 -5.17 17.71 31.74
C SER A 134 -4.78 19.00 32.46
N LYS A 135 -3.55 19.05 32.97
CA LYS A 135 -2.94 20.29 33.49
C LYS A 135 -2.98 21.41 32.45
N ASP A 136 -2.76 21.07 31.19
CA ASP A 136 -2.80 21.98 30.04
C ASP A 136 -4.19 22.60 29.81
N TYR A 137 -5.27 21.86 30.06
CA TYR A 137 -6.63 22.40 30.00
C TYR A 137 -6.92 23.30 31.20
N ILE A 138 -6.53 22.87 32.40
CA ILE A 138 -6.70 23.67 33.62
C ILE A 138 -5.97 25.01 33.48
N GLN A 139 -4.73 25.01 32.98
CA GLN A 139 -3.95 26.20 32.71
C GLN A 139 -4.61 27.09 31.66
N PHE A 140 -5.10 26.52 30.56
CA PHE A 140 -5.83 27.28 29.54
C PHE A 140 -7.06 28.00 30.12
N ILE A 141 -7.84 27.32 30.96
CA ILE A 141 -9.00 27.93 31.62
C ILE A 141 -8.57 29.05 32.59
N GLN A 142 -7.44 28.90 33.28
CA GLN A 142 -6.91 29.93 34.16
C GLN A 142 -6.44 31.17 33.38
N GLU A 143 -5.83 30.98 32.21
CA GLU A 143 -5.24 32.05 31.41
C GLU A 143 -6.28 32.78 30.53
N GLU A 144 -7.10 32.03 29.79
CA GLU A 144 -8.02 32.58 28.79
C GLU A 144 -9.49 32.57 29.23
N GLY A 145 -9.84 31.86 30.32
CA GLY A 145 -11.23 31.58 30.69
C GLY A 145 -12.08 32.83 30.94
N LEU A 146 -11.53 33.88 31.57
CA LEU A 146 -12.25 35.13 31.81
C LEU A 146 -12.61 35.83 30.49
N LYS A 147 -11.61 36.02 29.62
CA LYS A 147 -11.74 36.65 28.31
C LYS A 147 -12.73 35.89 27.42
N LEU A 148 -12.63 34.57 27.37
CA LEU A 148 -13.54 33.72 26.60
C LEU A 148 -14.96 33.69 27.17
N THR A 149 -15.12 33.84 28.49
CA THR A 149 -16.44 33.98 29.11
C THR A 149 -17.10 35.30 28.70
N GLU A 150 -16.37 36.40 28.69
CA GLU A 150 -16.88 37.68 28.19
C GLU A 150 -17.26 37.61 26.71
N GLU A 151 -16.44 36.95 25.89
CA GLU A 151 -16.72 36.72 24.48
C GLU A 151 -17.98 35.87 24.27
N PHE A 152 -18.14 34.80 25.04
CA PHE A 152 -19.35 33.97 25.03
C PHE A 152 -20.58 34.80 25.38
N GLU A 153 -20.54 35.61 26.44
CA GLU A 153 -21.67 36.45 26.84
C GLU A 153 -22.10 37.44 25.75
N ARG A 154 -21.14 37.96 24.97
CA ARG A 154 -21.40 38.85 23.83
C ARG A 154 -21.98 38.13 22.61
N THR A 155 -21.60 36.87 22.40
CA THR A 155 -21.92 36.14 21.17
C THR A 155 -23.04 35.10 21.34
N LYS A 156 -23.40 34.73 22.58
CA LYS A 156 -24.35 33.63 22.89
C LYS A 156 -25.70 33.72 22.18
N ASN A 157 -26.19 34.93 21.88
CA ASN A 157 -27.46 35.15 21.18
C ASN A 157 -27.34 34.96 19.66
N ASN A 158 -26.13 35.01 19.11
CA ASN A 158 -25.82 34.84 17.69
C ASN A 158 -25.24 33.45 17.37
N LEU A 159 -24.97 32.63 18.38
CA LEU A 159 -24.53 31.25 18.17
C LEU A 159 -25.67 30.46 17.52
N LYS A 160 -25.37 29.86 16.36
CA LYS A 160 -26.31 29.08 15.53
C LYS A 160 -27.02 27.96 16.30
N TYR A 161 -26.44 27.53 17.42
CA TYR A 161 -26.98 26.55 18.36
C TYR A 161 -26.80 27.06 19.80
N LYS A 162 -27.80 26.86 20.66
CA LYS A 162 -27.65 27.13 22.10
C LYS A 162 -26.60 26.17 22.68
N THR A 163 -25.41 26.68 22.98
CA THR A 163 -24.33 25.93 23.65
C THR A 163 -24.10 26.50 25.05
N SER A 164 -23.61 25.66 25.98
CA SER A 164 -23.25 26.13 27.33
C SER A 164 -21.86 26.78 27.31
N LEU A 165 -21.57 27.66 28.27
CA LEU A 165 -20.23 28.25 28.44
C LEU A 165 -19.14 27.17 28.51
N ASN A 166 -19.40 26.08 29.25
CA ASN A 166 -18.42 24.98 29.37
C ASN A 166 -18.15 24.31 28.01
N ASN A 167 -19.18 24.09 27.18
CA ASN A 167 -18.97 23.53 25.86
C ASN A 167 -18.23 24.50 24.94
N PHE A 168 -18.56 25.80 24.99
CA PHE A 168 -17.84 26.83 24.27
C PHE A 168 -16.34 26.85 24.63
N LEU A 169 -16.00 26.85 25.93
CA LEU A 169 -14.60 26.82 26.38
C LEU A 169 -13.86 25.55 25.93
N LYS A 170 -14.55 24.39 25.95
CA LYS A 170 -14.00 23.13 25.44
C LYS A 170 -13.77 23.18 23.93
N ASP A 171 -14.68 23.75 23.17
CA ASP A 171 -14.56 23.90 21.71
C ASP A 171 -13.42 24.85 21.32
N GLU A 172 -13.25 25.95 22.04
CA GLU A 172 -12.12 26.88 21.86
C GLU A 172 -10.78 26.23 22.21
N TYR A 173 -10.70 25.56 23.36
CA TYR A 173 -9.52 24.78 23.73
C TYR A 173 -9.18 23.74 22.67
N LYS A 174 -10.18 22.99 22.23
CA LYS A 174 -10.03 21.97 21.18
C LYS A 174 -9.50 22.58 19.89
N THR A 175 -10.02 23.73 19.48
CA THR A 175 -9.59 24.43 18.26
C THR A 175 -8.13 24.85 18.35
N ILE A 176 -7.71 25.45 19.47
CA ILE A 176 -6.33 25.89 19.69
C ILE A 176 -5.38 24.68 19.76
N ARG A 177 -5.71 23.68 20.57
CA ARG A 177 -4.86 22.49 20.74
C ARG A 177 -4.75 21.65 19.47
N SER A 178 -5.84 21.52 18.70
CA SER A 178 -5.78 20.81 17.42
C SER A 178 -4.79 21.46 16.45
N LYS A 179 -4.74 22.80 16.39
CA LYS A 179 -3.76 23.53 15.55
C LYS A 179 -2.33 23.33 16.04
N GLN A 180 -2.11 23.35 17.37
CA GLN A 180 -0.79 23.10 17.96
C GLN A 180 -0.32 21.66 17.68
N TYR A 181 -1.20 20.67 17.83
CA TYR A 181 -0.90 19.28 17.49
C TYR A 181 -0.65 19.09 16.01
N GLU A 182 -1.45 19.70 15.13
CA GLU A 182 -1.21 19.68 13.68
C GLU A 182 0.19 20.19 13.34
N GLN A 183 0.58 21.35 13.89
CA GLN A 183 1.92 21.89 13.67
C GLN A 183 3.02 20.97 14.21
N LYS A 184 2.83 20.41 15.41
CA LYS A 184 3.80 19.49 16.02
C LYS A 184 3.97 18.22 15.20
N ILE A 185 2.90 17.69 14.61
CA ILE A 185 2.95 16.54 13.71
C ILE A 185 3.71 16.91 12.43
N ILE A 186 3.43 18.07 11.83
CA ILE A 186 4.17 18.57 10.65
C ILE A 186 5.67 18.63 10.96
N ASP A 187 6.05 19.17 12.12
CA ASP A 187 7.45 19.28 12.55
C ASP A 187 8.10 17.89 12.71
N GLN A 188 7.42 16.94 13.35
CA GLN A 188 7.91 15.58 13.53
C GLN A 188 8.10 14.85 12.19
N LEU A 189 7.10 14.91 11.30
CA LEU A 189 7.16 14.26 10.00
C LEU A 189 8.25 14.86 9.11
N THR A 190 8.45 16.18 9.19
CA THR A 190 9.53 16.89 8.49
C THR A 190 10.89 16.38 8.93
N ILE A 191 11.12 16.24 10.24
CA ILE A 191 12.39 15.70 10.76
C ILE A 191 12.60 14.25 10.32
N VAL A 192 11.56 13.41 10.37
CA VAL A 192 11.65 12.01 9.91
C VAL A 192 11.99 11.92 8.42
N ARG A 193 11.31 12.69 7.56
CA ARG A 193 11.58 12.74 6.12
C ARG A 193 13.01 13.11 5.81
N ILE A 194 13.51 14.16 6.46
CA ILE A 194 14.85 14.67 6.18
C ILE A 194 15.90 13.72 6.74
N PHE A 195 15.68 13.16 7.93
CA PHE A 195 16.54 12.11 8.46
C PHE A 195 16.64 10.93 7.49
N ASN A 196 15.49 10.48 6.96
CA ASN A 196 15.45 9.42 5.96
C ASN A 196 16.24 9.78 4.70
N LYS A 197 16.03 10.98 4.15
CA LYS A 197 16.71 11.42 2.92
C LYS A 197 18.22 11.60 3.12
N CYS A 198 18.65 12.06 4.29
CA CYS A 198 20.04 12.37 4.60
C CYS A 198 20.86 11.14 5.04
N PHE A 199 20.28 10.26 5.85
CA PHE A 199 21.04 9.24 6.59
C PHE A 199 20.60 7.80 6.31
N ILE A 200 19.45 7.61 5.67
CA ILE A 200 18.99 6.28 5.24
C ILE A 200 19.21 6.15 3.73
N HIS A 201 20.23 5.38 3.34
CA HIS A 201 20.60 5.28 1.94
C HIS A 201 19.52 4.53 1.15
N ASN A 202 19.09 5.06 -0.01
CA ASN A 202 18.29 4.35 -1.00
C ASN A 202 19.20 3.98 -2.19
N ASP A 203 19.07 2.79 -2.78
CA ASP A 203 20.05 2.22 -3.75
C ASP A 203 20.05 2.90 -5.15
N GLN A 204 19.46 4.08 -5.30
CA GLN A 204 19.30 4.75 -6.59
C GLN A 204 20.50 5.67 -6.90
N ARG A 205 21.60 5.09 -7.41
CA ARG A 205 22.78 5.84 -7.91
C ARG A 205 22.39 6.97 -8.87
N ASP A 206 21.37 6.78 -9.70
CA ASP A 206 20.90 7.79 -10.67
C ASP A 206 20.25 9.01 -10.00
N ARG A 207 19.56 8.84 -8.87
CA ARG A 207 19.01 9.96 -8.09
C ARG A 207 20.10 10.79 -7.44
N ASN A 208 21.19 10.16 -6.97
CA ASN A 208 22.31 10.88 -6.36
C ASN A 208 22.98 11.83 -7.37
N ASN A 209 23.18 11.37 -8.61
CA ASN A 209 23.72 12.21 -9.69
C ASN A 209 22.79 13.37 -10.09
N LEU A 210 21.49 13.23 -9.90
CA LEU A 210 20.51 14.29 -10.18
C LEU A 210 20.49 15.33 -9.05
N LEU A 211 20.53 14.86 -7.79
CA LEU A 211 20.60 15.69 -6.60
C LEU A 211 21.87 16.54 -6.58
N GLU A 212 23.02 15.95 -6.91
CA GLU A 212 24.29 16.70 -7.01
C GLU A 212 24.21 17.80 -8.07
N ARG A 213 23.64 17.51 -9.24
CA ARG A 213 23.43 18.50 -10.31
C ARG A 213 22.51 19.64 -9.87
N LEU A 214 21.40 19.30 -9.21
CA LEU A 214 20.45 20.27 -8.66
C LEU A 214 21.13 21.20 -7.66
N ILE A 215 21.97 20.67 -6.78
CA ILE A 215 22.69 21.46 -5.78
C ILE A 215 23.73 22.37 -6.44
N GLN A 216 24.48 21.86 -7.42
CA GLN A 216 25.44 22.67 -8.18
C GLN A 216 24.76 23.83 -8.93
N GLU A 217 23.58 23.59 -9.51
CA GLU A 217 22.77 24.62 -10.16
C GLU A 217 22.28 25.68 -9.17
N GLN A 218 21.76 25.26 -8.01
CA GLN A 218 21.35 26.17 -6.94
C GLN A 218 22.54 27.03 -6.45
N GLN A 219 23.69 26.41 -6.20
CA GLN A 219 24.92 27.11 -5.79
C GLN A 219 25.38 28.13 -6.85
N LYS A 220 25.28 27.79 -8.13
CA LYS A 220 25.59 28.72 -9.23
C LYS A 220 24.62 29.90 -9.28
N GLN A 221 23.32 29.65 -9.10
CA GLN A 221 22.31 30.72 -9.05
C GLN A 221 22.56 31.67 -7.87
N VAL A 222 22.84 31.12 -6.68
CA VAL A 222 23.20 31.90 -5.50
C VAL A 222 24.48 32.71 -5.74
N ALA A 223 25.52 32.12 -6.35
CA ALA A 223 26.76 32.84 -6.68
C ALA A 223 26.55 33.99 -7.68
N ASN A 224 25.68 33.78 -8.68
CA ASN A 224 25.34 34.82 -9.65
C ASN A 224 24.53 35.97 -9.01
N ALA A 225 23.58 35.65 -8.12
CA ALA A 225 22.83 36.66 -7.36
C ALA A 225 23.74 37.45 -6.40
N ASN A 226 24.70 36.78 -5.77
CA ASN A 226 25.67 37.37 -4.85
C ASN A 226 26.79 38.16 -5.53
N SER A 227 26.91 38.12 -6.86
CA SER A 227 27.85 38.98 -7.60
C SER A 227 27.49 40.48 -7.48
N ALA A 228 26.31 40.80 -6.95
CA ALA A 228 25.83 42.16 -6.67
C ALA A 228 25.86 42.56 -5.18
N ASN A 229 26.08 41.63 -4.23
CA ASN A 229 26.15 41.93 -2.79
C ASN A 229 27.07 40.95 -2.04
N VAL A 230 27.95 41.52 -1.23
CA VAL A 230 29.04 40.86 -0.48
C VAL A 230 28.58 39.61 0.28
N GLN A 231 29.28 38.51 0.00
CA GLN A 231 29.36 37.22 0.70
C GLN A 231 28.71 37.15 2.10
N SER A 232 27.67 36.32 2.26
CA SER A 232 27.33 35.75 3.56
C SER A 232 27.75 34.28 3.58
N GLU A 233 29.03 34.05 3.87
CA GLU A 233 29.48 32.73 4.28
C GLU A 233 28.65 32.31 5.51
N LEU A 234 28.02 31.13 5.47
CA LEU A 234 27.12 30.69 6.54
C LEU A 234 27.91 30.53 7.84
N LYS A 235 27.54 31.31 8.86
CA LYS A 235 28.13 31.24 10.20
C LYS A 235 27.15 30.58 11.13
N LEU A 236 27.56 29.47 11.74
CA LEU A 236 26.78 28.81 12.78
C LEU A 236 26.54 29.76 13.96
N THR A 237 25.34 29.66 14.53
CA THR A 237 25.00 30.27 15.82
C THR A 237 25.80 29.63 16.95
N GLU A 238 25.92 30.30 18.09
CA GLU A 238 26.62 29.74 19.26
C GLU A 238 25.98 28.42 19.72
N ASN A 239 24.64 28.31 19.69
CA ASN A 239 23.95 27.07 20.05
C ASN A 239 24.25 25.94 19.07
N GLU A 240 24.32 26.21 17.76
CA GLU A 240 24.68 25.19 16.75
C GLU A 240 26.15 24.74 16.86
N LYS A 241 27.06 25.63 17.27
CA LYS A 241 28.47 25.28 17.57
C LYS A 241 28.56 24.36 18.79
N MET A 242 27.73 24.58 19.81
CA MET A 242 27.72 23.73 21.01
C MET A 242 27.27 22.29 20.71
N VAL A 243 26.43 22.06 19.70
CA VAL A 243 26.03 20.70 19.26
C VAL A 243 27.24 19.90 18.75
N GLU A 244 28.21 20.55 18.11
CA GLU A 244 29.45 19.91 17.63
C GLU A 244 30.31 19.40 18.78
N ALA A 245 30.38 20.14 19.89
CA ALA A 245 31.04 19.71 21.12
C ALA A 245 30.33 18.54 21.82
N LEU A 246 29.04 18.33 21.52
CA LEU A 246 28.25 17.19 22.02
C LEU A 246 28.41 15.93 21.16
N ALA A 247 29.12 16.01 20.01
CA ALA A 247 29.52 14.89 19.15
C ALA A 247 28.47 13.76 19.07
N GLU A 248 27.22 14.08 18.74
CA GLU A 248 26.22 13.05 18.49
C GLU A 248 26.54 12.37 17.16
N ASP A 249 26.95 11.10 17.23
CA ASP A 249 27.09 10.28 16.04
C ASP A 249 25.73 10.02 15.37
N TYR A 250 25.74 9.74 14.06
CA TYR A 250 24.50 9.46 13.33
C TYR A 250 23.73 8.25 13.91
N THR A 251 24.41 7.36 14.61
CA THR A 251 23.82 6.24 15.35
C THR A 251 22.89 6.73 16.47
N THR A 252 23.32 7.73 17.23
CA THR A 252 22.54 8.37 18.31
C THR A 252 21.34 9.11 17.74
N LEU A 253 21.51 9.82 16.62
CA LEU A 253 20.38 10.46 15.93
C LEU A 253 19.35 9.44 15.45
N GLY A 254 19.78 8.30 14.89
CA GLY A 254 18.88 7.22 14.50
C GLY A 254 18.04 6.68 15.66
N LYS A 255 18.62 6.59 16.87
CA LYS A 255 17.88 6.20 18.09
C LYS A 255 16.85 7.24 18.51
N ARG A 256 17.08 8.52 18.23
CA ARG A 256 16.13 9.61 18.53
C ARG A 256 14.96 9.63 17.57
N VAL A 257 15.20 9.35 16.29
CA VAL A 257 14.14 9.30 15.27
C VAL A 257 13.32 8.01 15.38
N TYR A 258 13.98 6.88 15.64
CA TYR A 258 13.36 5.55 15.74
C TYR A 258 13.60 4.88 17.11
N PRO A 259 13.15 5.49 18.23
CA PRO A 259 13.42 4.95 19.57
C PRO A 259 12.73 3.62 19.85
N TRP A 260 11.71 3.27 19.07
CA TRP A 260 10.98 2.01 19.15
C TRP A 260 11.76 0.82 18.58
N ILE A 261 12.87 1.04 17.86
CA ILE A 261 13.76 0.00 17.36
C ILE A 261 14.86 -0.28 18.39
N SER A 262 15.06 -1.55 18.74
CA SER A 262 16.08 -1.95 19.74
C SER A 262 17.52 -1.97 19.19
N GLN A 263 17.66 -1.92 17.86
CA GLN A 263 18.89 -2.18 17.10
C GLN A 263 19.37 -3.63 17.13
N GLN A 264 18.45 -4.57 17.40
CA GLN A 264 18.73 -6.00 17.30
C GLN A 264 18.04 -6.60 16.07
N PHE A 265 18.78 -7.42 15.35
CA PHE A 265 18.23 -8.20 14.25
C PHE A 265 17.20 -9.21 14.76
N PRO A 266 16.19 -9.55 13.94
CA PRO A 266 15.30 -10.69 14.21
C PRO A 266 16.05 -12.02 14.26
N LEU A 267 15.46 -13.00 14.93
CA LEU A 267 15.89 -14.40 14.84
C LEU A 267 15.18 -15.06 13.66
N TYR A 268 15.94 -15.55 12.69
CA TYR A 268 15.44 -16.28 11.51
C TYR A 268 15.71 -17.78 11.71
N GLU A 269 14.65 -18.56 11.90
CA GLU A 269 14.71 -20.02 12.06
C GLU A 269 14.17 -20.70 10.79
N ARG A 270 15.02 -21.47 10.11
CA ARG A 270 14.67 -22.22 8.91
C ARG A 270 13.89 -23.49 9.26
N TRP A 271 13.10 -24.01 8.32
CA TRP A 271 12.31 -25.24 8.51
C TRP A 271 13.08 -26.47 9.01
N ASN A 272 14.40 -26.53 8.82
CA ASN A 272 15.27 -27.62 9.25
C ASN A 272 15.90 -27.39 10.65
N GLY A 273 15.61 -26.25 11.30
CA GLY A 273 16.14 -25.87 12.62
C GLY A 273 17.36 -24.94 12.57
N ASP A 274 17.93 -24.66 11.39
CA ASP A 274 19.05 -23.71 11.28
C ASP A 274 18.58 -22.31 11.69
N SER A 275 19.36 -21.62 12.51
CA SER A 275 18.99 -20.32 13.09
C SER A 275 20.04 -19.25 12.79
N TYR A 276 19.57 -18.04 12.45
CA TYR A 276 20.40 -16.90 12.07
C TYR A 276 19.97 -15.65 12.83
N TYR A 277 20.94 -14.85 13.28
CA TYR A 277 20.73 -13.57 13.97
C TYR A 277 21.01 -12.37 13.05
N HIS A 278 20.87 -12.59 11.74
CA HIS A 278 20.95 -11.60 10.67
C HIS A 278 20.16 -12.13 9.46
N PRO A 279 19.75 -11.26 8.52
CA PRO A 279 19.18 -11.67 7.23
C PRO A 279 19.97 -12.83 6.58
N PRO A 280 19.34 -13.98 6.29
CA PRO A 280 20.00 -15.11 5.64
C PRO A 280 20.34 -14.78 4.17
N ASN A 281 21.45 -15.33 3.65
CA ASN A 281 21.80 -15.22 2.23
C ASN A 281 21.08 -16.30 1.42
N TYR A 282 20.00 -15.92 0.73
CA TYR A 282 19.16 -16.87 -0.01
C TYR A 282 19.85 -17.47 -1.24
N GLU A 283 20.75 -16.74 -1.89
CA GLU A 283 21.49 -17.26 -3.04
C GLU A 283 22.40 -18.43 -2.61
N GLU A 284 23.13 -18.27 -1.51
CA GLU A 284 24.01 -19.30 -0.96
C GLU A 284 23.24 -20.51 -0.40
N ILE A 285 22.12 -20.25 0.30
CA ILE A 285 21.34 -21.29 0.99
C ILE A 285 20.49 -22.10 0.01
N LEU A 286 19.82 -21.43 -0.94
CA LEU A 286 18.87 -22.08 -1.84
C LEU A 286 19.53 -22.59 -3.13
N LYS A 287 20.68 -22.01 -3.54
CA LYS A 287 21.39 -22.37 -4.77
C LYS A 287 20.50 -22.37 -6.02
N ASP A 288 19.47 -21.52 -6.02
CA ASP A 288 18.54 -21.35 -7.13
C ASP A 288 18.80 -20.01 -7.84
N GLU A 289 18.88 -20.06 -9.18
CA GLU A 289 19.10 -18.89 -10.01
C GLU A 289 17.97 -17.87 -9.94
N THR A 290 16.76 -18.27 -9.53
CA THR A 290 15.62 -17.36 -9.35
C THR A 290 15.81 -16.35 -8.20
N HIS A 291 16.77 -16.62 -7.30
CA HIS A 291 17.15 -15.75 -6.19
C HIS A 291 18.44 -14.96 -6.42
N LYS A 292 19.07 -15.07 -7.61
CA LYS A 292 20.19 -14.21 -7.99
C LYS A 292 19.70 -12.77 -8.08
N GLY A 293 20.08 -11.96 -7.09
CA GLY A 293 19.91 -10.50 -7.16
C GLY A 293 20.73 -9.93 -8.33
N GLU A 294 20.41 -8.71 -8.76
CA GLU A 294 21.14 -8.03 -9.85
C GLU A 294 22.63 -7.72 -9.52
N THR A 295 23.17 -8.15 -8.37
CA THR A 295 24.62 -8.17 -8.13
C THR A 295 25.00 -9.08 -6.96
N PRO A 296 25.83 -10.11 -7.16
CA PRO A 296 26.44 -10.87 -6.08
C PRO A 296 27.67 -10.12 -5.61
N THR A 297 27.50 -9.26 -4.60
CA THR A 297 28.61 -8.89 -3.73
C THR A 297 28.10 -9.08 -2.33
N THR A 298 28.79 -9.89 -1.54
CA THR A 298 28.70 -9.92 -0.08
C THR A 298 28.65 -8.48 0.43
N ARG A 299 27.44 -7.97 0.70
CA ARG A 299 27.22 -6.59 1.16
C ARG A 299 27.56 -6.56 2.65
N TYR A 300 28.85 -6.53 2.97
CA TYR A 300 29.27 -6.05 4.27
C TYR A 300 28.89 -4.58 4.34
N SER A 301 27.83 -4.25 5.08
CA SER A 301 27.45 -2.86 5.29
C SER A 301 28.56 -2.17 6.09
N THR A 302 29.10 -1.08 5.55
CA THR A 302 30.06 -0.22 6.24
C THR A 302 29.36 0.82 7.13
N SER A 303 28.02 0.86 7.12
CA SER A 303 27.24 1.79 7.92
C SER A 303 27.28 1.41 9.39
N GLN A 304 27.38 2.41 10.26
CA GLN A 304 27.20 2.25 11.72
C GLN A 304 25.72 2.31 12.13
N ILE A 305 24.84 2.79 11.25
CA ILE A 305 23.39 2.87 11.47
C ILE A 305 22.77 1.50 11.20
N PHE A 306 22.17 0.90 12.24
CA PHE A 306 21.47 -0.39 12.19
C PHE A 306 20.48 -0.52 11.02
N LEU A 307 19.68 0.53 10.76
CA LEU A 307 18.69 0.53 9.69
C LEU A 307 19.30 0.32 8.30
N ASN A 308 20.44 0.97 8.01
CA ASN A 308 21.17 0.76 6.76
C ASN A 308 21.78 -0.63 6.72
N GLN A 309 22.37 -1.12 7.82
CA GLN A 309 22.89 -2.49 7.89
C GLN A 309 21.79 -3.52 7.60
N PHE A 310 20.61 -3.33 8.17
CA PHE A 310 19.45 -4.19 7.95
C PHE A 310 18.98 -4.17 6.49
N LYS A 311 18.87 -2.97 5.91
CA LYS A 311 18.52 -2.80 4.50
C LYS A 311 19.55 -3.47 3.58
N ASP A 312 20.83 -3.21 3.81
CA ASP A 312 21.93 -3.65 2.96
C ASP A 312 22.16 -5.17 2.98
N THR A 313 21.73 -5.84 4.06
CA THR A 313 21.84 -7.29 4.23
C THR A 313 20.57 -8.05 3.79
N SER A 314 19.46 -7.35 3.56
CA SER A 314 18.28 -7.94 2.93
C SER A 314 18.62 -8.41 1.50
N ASN A 315 18.00 -9.50 1.06
CA ASN A 315 18.25 -10.07 -0.27
C ASN A 315 17.11 -10.99 -0.74
N GLY A 316 17.02 -11.21 -2.05
CA GLY A 316 16.10 -12.17 -2.65
C GLY A 316 14.64 -11.71 -2.64
N LYS A 317 13.75 -12.64 -3.05
CA LYS A 317 12.31 -12.41 -3.15
C LYS A 317 11.53 -13.46 -2.37
N GLY A 318 10.43 -13.07 -1.74
CA GLY A 318 9.64 -14.03 -0.95
C GLY A 318 8.26 -13.55 -0.52
N ILE A 319 7.54 -14.47 0.12
CA ILE A 319 6.23 -14.24 0.71
C ILE A 319 6.41 -13.97 2.20
N VAL A 320 5.72 -12.96 2.72
CA VAL A 320 5.77 -12.55 4.13
C VAL A 320 4.37 -12.67 4.72
N LEU A 321 4.30 -13.28 5.90
CA LEU A 321 3.09 -13.45 6.69
C LEU A 321 3.32 -12.88 8.08
N SER A 322 2.32 -12.25 8.67
CA SER A 322 2.30 -11.88 10.09
C SER A 322 1.22 -12.67 10.79
N ILE A 323 1.59 -13.60 11.68
CA ILE A 323 0.61 -14.51 12.30
C ILE A 323 0.69 -14.52 13.82
N THR A 324 -0.41 -14.97 14.42
CA THR A 324 -0.53 -15.31 15.84
C THR A 324 -1.11 -16.72 15.94
N GLU A 325 -1.24 -17.28 17.15
CA GLU A 325 -1.90 -18.58 17.36
C GLU A 325 -3.32 -18.68 16.77
N LYS A 326 -4.00 -17.53 16.61
CA LYS A 326 -5.35 -17.48 16.07
C LYS A 326 -5.41 -17.75 14.56
N HIS A 327 -4.30 -17.58 13.86
CA HIS A 327 -4.24 -17.66 12.39
C HIS A 327 -3.65 -18.99 11.88
N ILE A 328 -3.38 -19.95 12.77
CA ILE A 328 -2.66 -21.19 12.41
C ILE A 328 -3.44 -22.01 11.38
N ASP A 329 -4.76 -22.16 11.55
CA ASP A 329 -5.57 -22.96 10.63
C ASP A 329 -5.65 -22.33 9.24
N ASP A 330 -5.85 -21.01 9.16
CA ASP A 330 -5.84 -20.30 7.88
C ASP A 330 -4.47 -20.36 7.21
N THR A 331 -3.39 -20.21 7.98
CA THR A 331 -2.02 -20.32 7.46
C THR A 331 -1.71 -21.74 6.95
N VAL A 332 -2.22 -22.78 7.59
CA VAL A 332 -2.12 -24.16 7.09
C VAL A 332 -2.82 -24.31 5.74
N ASN A 333 -4.02 -23.74 5.60
CA ASN A 333 -4.78 -23.77 4.35
C ASN A 333 -4.08 -22.97 3.25
N LEU A 334 -3.52 -21.80 3.59
CA LEU A 334 -2.72 -21.00 2.69
C LEU A 334 -1.46 -21.71 2.21
N ILE A 335 -0.71 -22.38 3.09
CA ILE A 335 0.45 -23.18 2.70
C ILE A 335 0.04 -24.27 1.69
N ARG A 336 -1.09 -24.95 1.92
CA ARG A 336 -1.61 -25.96 0.97
C ARG A 336 -2.00 -25.34 -0.37
N LEU A 337 -2.63 -24.17 -0.36
CA LEU A 337 -2.96 -23.41 -1.57
C LEU A 337 -1.70 -23.01 -2.34
N LEU A 338 -0.67 -22.49 -1.66
CA LEU A 338 0.62 -22.13 -2.29
C LEU A 338 1.30 -23.34 -2.93
N ARG A 339 1.22 -24.52 -2.29
CA ARG A 339 1.69 -25.78 -2.88
C ARG A 339 0.88 -26.15 -4.14
N ALA A 340 -0.44 -26.01 -4.10
CA ALA A 340 -1.31 -26.27 -5.26
C ALA A 340 -1.06 -25.29 -6.43
N LEU A 341 -0.62 -24.08 -6.12
CA LEU A 341 -0.16 -23.07 -7.10
C LEU A 341 1.27 -23.33 -7.59
N ASN A 342 1.95 -24.36 -7.07
CA ASN A 342 3.34 -24.68 -7.38
C ASN A 342 4.30 -23.51 -7.07
N ASN A 343 4.09 -22.85 -5.92
CA ASN A 343 4.96 -21.79 -5.40
C ASN A 343 6.38 -22.32 -5.16
N LYS A 344 7.38 -21.52 -5.57
CA LYS A 344 8.79 -21.77 -5.31
C LYS A 344 9.44 -20.74 -4.41
N LEU A 345 8.77 -19.61 -4.16
CA LEU A 345 9.31 -18.55 -3.33
C LEU A 345 9.36 -18.99 -1.84
N PRO A 346 10.41 -18.61 -1.11
CA PRO A 346 10.47 -18.81 0.33
C PRO A 346 9.37 -18.01 1.05
N ILE A 347 8.90 -18.57 2.16
CA ILE A 347 7.83 -18.01 3.00
C ILE A 347 8.44 -17.65 4.36
N GLN A 348 8.38 -16.37 4.74
CA GLN A 348 8.68 -15.91 6.08
C GLN A 348 7.42 -15.68 6.88
N ILE A 349 7.30 -16.43 7.97
CA ILE A 349 6.24 -16.31 8.97
C ILE A 349 6.80 -15.48 10.12
N ILE A 350 6.46 -14.19 10.11
CA ILE A 350 6.82 -13.23 11.13
C ILE A 350 5.88 -13.38 12.32
N TYR A 351 6.44 -13.48 13.52
CA TYR A 351 5.69 -13.54 14.78
C TYR A 351 6.43 -12.76 15.88
N PHE A 352 5.68 -12.36 16.92
CA PHE A 352 6.22 -11.57 18.01
C PHE A 352 6.77 -12.49 19.11
N ASP A 353 5.96 -12.92 20.08
CA ASP A 353 6.35 -13.83 21.16
C ASP A 353 5.35 -14.98 21.39
N ASP A 354 4.38 -15.12 20.49
CA ASP A 354 3.17 -15.89 20.76
C ASP A 354 3.07 -17.21 20.00
N LEU A 355 4.03 -17.57 19.15
CA LEU A 355 3.98 -18.79 18.33
C LEU A 355 4.62 -20.01 19.03
N SER A 356 3.80 -20.99 19.38
CA SER A 356 4.21 -22.23 20.04
C SER A 356 4.90 -23.24 19.11
N GLN A 357 5.67 -24.15 19.70
CA GLN A 357 6.35 -25.23 18.97
C GLN A 357 5.38 -26.23 18.30
N SER A 358 4.21 -26.46 18.93
CA SER A 358 3.15 -27.28 18.33
C SER A 358 2.62 -26.64 17.04
N SER A 359 2.39 -25.32 17.08
CA SER A 359 1.93 -24.55 15.92
C SER A 359 2.98 -24.49 14.82
N LYS A 360 4.27 -24.27 15.14
CA LYS A 360 5.38 -24.41 14.17
C LYS A 360 5.39 -25.80 13.52
N THR A 361 5.26 -26.87 14.31
CA THR A 361 5.22 -28.25 13.81
C THR A 361 4.05 -28.48 12.86
N LYS A 362 2.86 -27.96 13.19
CA LYS A 362 1.66 -28.06 12.35
C LYS A 362 1.85 -27.36 11.00
N LEU A 363 2.45 -26.17 10.99
CA LEU A 363 2.78 -25.42 9.78
C LEU A 363 3.83 -26.15 8.93
N LEU A 364 4.90 -26.67 9.55
CA LEU A 364 5.92 -27.45 8.85
C LEU A 364 5.35 -28.73 8.23
N ARG A 365 4.42 -29.41 8.91
CA ARG A 365 3.73 -30.57 8.36
C ARG A 365 2.93 -30.23 7.10
N ALA A 366 2.24 -29.09 7.08
CA ALA A 366 1.54 -28.61 5.90
C ALA A 366 2.50 -28.26 4.75
N ALA A 367 3.64 -27.64 5.08
CA ALA A 367 4.63 -27.15 4.12
C ALA A 367 5.47 -28.27 3.48
N ARG A 368 5.87 -29.27 4.28
CA ARG A 368 6.88 -30.27 3.90
C ARG A 368 6.33 -31.70 3.82
N GLY A 369 5.16 -31.96 4.39
CA GLY A 369 4.57 -33.30 4.41
C GLY A 369 4.26 -33.82 3.01
N GLU A 370 4.31 -35.14 2.86
CA GLU A 370 3.87 -35.82 1.63
C GLU A 370 2.38 -35.58 1.38
N ILE A 371 2.02 -35.34 0.12
CA ILE A 371 0.64 -35.15 -0.32
C ILE A 371 0.31 -36.27 -1.30
N ASN A 372 -0.47 -37.23 -0.81
CA ASN A 372 -0.84 -38.44 -1.55
C ASN A 372 -2.35 -38.52 -1.84
N LYS A 373 -3.10 -37.48 -1.46
CA LYS A 373 -4.55 -37.34 -1.70
C LYS A 373 -4.82 -35.98 -2.31
N PHE A 374 -5.69 -35.94 -3.31
CA PHE A 374 -6.04 -34.74 -4.05
C PHE A 374 -7.57 -34.62 -4.16
N PRO A 375 -8.13 -33.41 -4.02
CA PRO A 375 -9.57 -33.20 -4.13
C PRO A 375 -10.06 -33.56 -5.53
N LYS A 376 -11.15 -34.32 -5.68
CA LYS A 376 -11.66 -34.80 -6.99
C LYS A 376 -11.74 -33.73 -8.09
N SER A 377 -11.93 -32.46 -7.73
CA SER A 377 -11.91 -31.33 -8.66
C SER A 377 -10.61 -31.18 -9.45
N TYR A 378 -9.47 -31.70 -8.97
CA TYR A 378 -8.19 -31.68 -9.70
C TYR A 378 -8.28 -32.39 -11.06
N GLU A 379 -9.11 -33.43 -11.19
CA GLU A 379 -9.21 -34.23 -12.43
C GLU A 379 -9.64 -33.37 -13.62
N LYS A 380 -10.50 -32.37 -13.38
CA LYS A 380 -10.97 -31.42 -14.39
C LYS A 380 -9.92 -30.38 -14.80
N VAL A 381 -8.97 -30.08 -13.91
CA VAL A 381 -7.93 -29.07 -14.16
C VAL A 381 -6.70 -29.69 -14.81
N TYR A 382 -6.33 -30.90 -14.39
CA TYR A 382 -5.10 -31.56 -14.81
C TYR A 382 -5.33 -32.71 -15.79
N ASN A 383 -6.56 -32.91 -16.28
CA ASN A 383 -6.92 -33.98 -17.22
C ASN A 383 -6.40 -35.36 -16.76
N GLY A 384 -6.60 -35.66 -15.47
CA GLY A 384 -6.16 -36.91 -14.84
C GLY A 384 -4.65 -37.02 -14.56
N LYS A 385 -3.83 -36.01 -14.90
CA LYS A 385 -2.42 -35.97 -14.48
C LYS A 385 -2.31 -35.57 -13.00
N GLN A 386 -1.38 -36.17 -12.29
CA GLN A 386 -1.11 -35.78 -10.90
C GLN A 386 -0.49 -34.37 -10.85
N PRO A 387 -1.03 -33.48 -10.00
CA PRO A 387 -0.48 -32.14 -9.85
C PRO A 387 0.82 -32.15 -9.02
N SER A 388 1.68 -31.17 -9.27
CA SER A 388 2.93 -30.96 -8.51
C SER A 388 2.65 -30.09 -7.28
N PHE A 389 2.92 -30.62 -6.09
CA PHE A 389 2.76 -29.91 -4.81
C PHE A 389 4.13 -29.80 -4.10
N PRO A 390 5.02 -28.91 -4.58
CA PRO A 390 6.40 -28.85 -4.10
C PRO A 390 6.45 -28.57 -2.60
N PRO A 391 7.38 -29.20 -1.85
CA PRO A 391 7.66 -28.80 -0.47
C PRO A 391 8.03 -27.30 -0.42
N GLN A 392 7.50 -26.59 0.57
CA GLN A 392 7.73 -25.14 0.69
C GLN A 392 8.98 -24.85 1.53
N GLU A 393 9.67 -23.75 1.22
CA GLU A 393 10.81 -23.25 2.00
C GLU A 393 10.28 -22.26 3.05
N VAL A 394 10.10 -22.72 4.29
CA VAL A 394 9.48 -21.94 5.37
C VAL A 394 10.53 -21.46 6.37
N TRP A 395 10.35 -20.23 6.84
CA TRP A 395 11.17 -19.56 7.83
C TRP A 395 10.28 -18.96 8.90
N PHE A 396 10.59 -19.18 10.18
CA PHE A 396 9.96 -18.52 11.31
C PHE A 396 10.84 -17.36 11.75
N VAL A 397 10.29 -16.15 11.76
CA VAL A 397 11.05 -14.94 12.08
C VAL A 397 10.49 -14.30 13.35
N ASN A 398 11.27 -14.37 14.43
CA ASN A 398 10.91 -13.75 15.69
C ASN A 398 11.44 -12.31 15.75
N ILE A 399 10.54 -11.35 15.92
CA ILE A 399 10.87 -9.92 15.94
C ILE A 399 10.78 -9.29 17.35
N TYR A 400 10.59 -10.10 18.40
CA TYR A 400 10.37 -9.62 19.77
C TYR A 400 11.51 -8.74 20.27
N GLU A 401 12.74 -9.18 20.05
CA GLU A 401 13.93 -8.45 20.47
C GLU A 401 14.29 -7.29 19.54
N SER A 402 13.73 -7.22 18.33
CA SER A 402 13.92 -6.09 17.39
C SER A 402 13.11 -4.85 17.77
N VAL A 403 12.07 -5.03 18.59
CA VAL A 403 11.25 -3.93 19.12
C VAL A 403 11.72 -3.59 20.53
N ASN A 404 12.01 -2.31 20.77
CA ASN A 404 12.46 -1.82 22.06
C ASN A 404 11.41 -2.14 23.16
N PRO A 405 11.82 -2.78 24.29
CA PRO A 405 10.92 -3.20 25.38
C PRO A 405 9.93 -2.15 25.84
N ARG A 406 10.32 -0.87 25.86
CA ARG A 406 9.47 0.25 26.32
C ARG A 406 8.23 0.43 25.44
N TYR A 407 8.29 0.05 24.17
CA TYR A 407 7.28 0.38 23.17
C TYR A 407 6.51 -0.84 22.63
N ARG A 408 6.84 -2.07 23.08
CA ARG A 408 6.21 -3.32 22.62
C ARG A 408 4.68 -3.28 22.70
N ASN A 409 4.15 -2.74 23.81
CA ASN A 409 2.70 -2.66 24.07
C ASN A 409 1.95 -1.66 23.17
N LEU A 410 2.65 -0.85 22.38
CA LEU A 410 2.03 0.07 21.42
C LEU A 410 1.59 -0.63 20.14
N PHE A 411 2.23 -1.76 19.80
CA PHE A 411 1.88 -2.56 18.64
C PHE A 411 0.82 -3.61 19.01
N LYS A 412 -0.31 -3.60 18.29
CA LYS A 412 -1.42 -4.53 18.52
C LYS A 412 -2.06 -4.93 17.19
N LYS A 413 -2.58 -6.15 17.13
CA LYS A 413 -3.41 -6.63 16.01
C LYS A 413 -2.70 -6.40 14.66
N PHE A 414 -3.28 -5.57 13.78
CA PHE A 414 -2.80 -5.30 12.43
C PHE A 414 -1.43 -4.61 12.40
N ASP A 415 -0.98 -3.98 13.48
CA ASP A 415 0.30 -3.27 13.51
C ASP A 415 1.49 -4.19 13.25
N PHE A 416 1.35 -5.50 13.54
CA PHE A 416 2.38 -6.49 13.24
C PHE A 416 2.62 -6.68 11.75
N LYS A 417 1.66 -6.34 10.87
CA LYS A 417 1.88 -6.31 9.41
C LYS A 417 2.88 -5.22 9.01
N LEU A 418 2.82 -4.07 9.68
CA LEU A 418 3.76 -2.98 9.45
C LEU A 418 5.18 -3.40 9.88
N LEU A 419 5.29 -4.04 11.06
CA LEU A 419 6.57 -4.58 11.54
C LEU A 419 7.10 -5.71 10.65
N ALA A 420 6.24 -6.59 10.16
CA ALA A 420 6.60 -7.64 9.21
C ALA A 420 7.15 -7.08 7.90
N SER A 421 6.61 -5.95 7.42
CA SER A 421 7.12 -5.25 6.22
C SER A 421 8.54 -4.73 6.41
N LEU A 422 8.91 -4.33 7.63
CA LEU A 422 10.26 -3.89 7.96
C LEU A 422 11.20 -5.09 8.20
N PHE A 423 10.86 -5.97 9.14
CA PHE A 423 11.79 -6.94 9.72
C PHE A 423 11.91 -8.28 8.97
N ASN A 424 11.17 -8.48 7.88
CA ASN A 424 11.49 -9.57 6.95
C ASN A 424 12.88 -9.37 6.31
N SER A 425 13.51 -10.42 5.77
CA SER A 425 14.86 -10.31 5.19
C SER A 425 14.90 -10.21 3.66
N PHE A 426 13.76 -10.07 2.99
CA PHE A 426 13.71 -10.00 1.54
C PHE A 426 13.96 -8.58 1.02
N ASP A 427 14.55 -8.48 -0.18
CA ASP A 427 14.60 -7.22 -0.94
C ASP A 427 13.24 -6.92 -1.55
N GLU A 428 12.62 -7.92 -2.16
CA GLU A 428 11.32 -7.81 -2.80
C GLU A 428 10.36 -8.78 -2.11
N PHE A 429 9.30 -8.26 -1.50
CA PHE A 429 8.37 -9.11 -0.76
C PHE A 429 6.92 -8.91 -1.19
N MET A 430 6.19 -10.02 -1.09
CA MET A 430 4.74 -10.07 -1.11
C MET A 430 4.26 -10.31 0.32
N LEU A 431 3.76 -9.27 0.98
CA LEU A 431 3.08 -9.41 2.25
C LEU A 431 1.63 -9.83 1.98
N ILE A 432 1.16 -10.90 2.62
CA ILE A 432 -0.23 -11.34 2.53
C ILE A 432 -0.85 -11.62 3.89
N ASP A 433 -2.17 -11.52 4.00
CA ASP A 433 -2.90 -11.99 5.17
C ASP A 433 -2.99 -13.53 5.18
N ALA A 434 -3.19 -14.12 6.35
CA ALA A 434 -3.30 -15.58 6.51
C ALA A 434 -4.52 -16.18 5.80
N ASP A 435 -5.56 -15.38 5.57
CA ASP A 435 -6.82 -15.71 4.89
C ASP A 435 -6.88 -15.17 3.45
N THR A 436 -5.75 -14.71 2.89
CA THR A 436 -5.67 -14.29 1.49
C THR A 436 -5.64 -15.50 0.55
N ILE A 437 -6.49 -15.48 -0.48
CA ILE A 437 -6.55 -16.49 -1.52
C ILE A 437 -5.89 -15.97 -2.79
N LEU A 438 -4.74 -16.53 -3.14
CA LEU A 438 -4.12 -16.31 -4.45
C LEU A 438 -4.76 -17.22 -5.50
N VAL A 439 -5.04 -16.67 -6.68
CA VAL A 439 -5.54 -17.42 -7.83
C VAL A 439 -4.45 -17.60 -8.90
N LYS A 440 -3.47 -16.70 -8.91
CA LYS A 440 -2.24 -16.78 -9.71
C LYS A 440 -1.07 -17.25 -8.85
N ARG A 441 -0.02 -17.77 -9.49
CA ARG A 441 1.22 -18.13 -8.78
C ARG A 441 1.87 -16.88 -8.17
N PRO A 442 2.52 -16.94 -7.01
CA PRO A 442 3.16 -15.77 -6.39
C PRO A 442 4.14 -15.02 -7.32
N GLU A 443 4.90 -15.74 -8.14
CA GLU A 443 5.86 -15.15 -9.09
C GLU A 443 5.19 -14.29 -10.17
N PHE A 444 3.88 -14.47 -10.42
CA PHE A 444 3.11 -13.64 -11.35
C PHE A 444 3.09 -12.18 -10.90
N PHE A 445 2.89 -11.94 -9.60
CA PHE A 445 2.73 -10.58 -9.05
C PHE A 445 4.02 -9.78 -9.13
N PHE A 446 5.18 -10.42 -8.89
CA PHE A 446 6.48 -9.77 -9.09
C PHE A 446 6.75 -9.41 -10.55
N LYS A 447 6.00 -9.94 -11.53
CA LYS A 447 6.14 -9.63 -12.97
C LYS A 447 5.11 -8.63 -13.47
N GLN A 448 4.20 -8.18 -12.61
CA GLN A 448 3.19 -7.18 -12.97
C GLN A 448 3.89 -5.88 -13.38
N GLN A 449 3.42 -5.28 -14.47
CA GLN A 449 4.05 -4.08 -15.03
C GLN A 449 4.04 -2.93 -14.02
N ALA A 450 2.92 -2.76 -13.29
CA ALA A 450 2.79 -1.77 -12.23
C ALA A 450 3.88 -1.95 -11.14
N TYR A 451 4.15 -3.19 -10.73
CA TYR A 451 5.19 -3.49 -9.75
C TYR A 451 6.60 -3.28 -10.31
N GLN A 452 6.90 -3.78 -11.50
CA GLN A 452 8.20 -3.62 -12.15
C GLN A 452 8.59 -2.14 -12.32
N GLN A 453 7.62 -1.31 -12.71
CA GLN A 453 7.83 0.12 -12.87
C GLN A 453 8.05 0.83 -11.53
N ALA A 454 7.16 0.61 -10.56
CA ALA A 454 7.11 1.43 -9.35
C ALA A 454 7.97 0.88 -8.22
N GLY A 455 8.09 -0.44 -8.09
CA GLY A 455 8.65 -1.13 -6.93
C GLY A 455 7.64 -1.27 -5.79
N ALA A 456 6.46 -0.68 -5.89
CA ALA A 456 5.36 -0.88 -4.94
C ALA A 456 4.03 -0.99 -5.67
N PHE A 457 3.27 -2.06 -5.38
CA PHE A 457 1.98 -2.35 -6.02
C PHE A 457 0.92 -2.72 -4.98
N PHE A 458 -0.17 -1.96 -4.98
CA PHE A 458 -1.26 -2.02 -4.01
C PHE A 458 -2.62 -2.24 -4.70
N PHE A 459 -3.63 -2.60 -3.92
CA PHE A 459 -4.97 -2.91 -4.42
C PHE A 459 -6.00 -2.04 -3.72
N LYS A 460 -7.02 -1.63 -4.47
CA LYS A 460 -8.07 -0.76 -3.94
C LYS A 460 -9.20 -1.58 -3.29
N ASP A 461 -9.73 -1.13 -2.16
CA ASP A 461 -10.79 -1.81 -1.41
C ASP A 461 -12.17 -1.69 -2.12
N ARG A 462 -13.24 -2.17 -1.48
CA ARG A 462 -14.62 -1.89 -1.86
C ARG A 462 -14.90 -0.39 -1.78
N THR A 463 -15.89 0.06 -2.54
CA THR A 463 -16.29 1.48 -2.60
C THR A 463 -17.73 1.72 -2.14
N PRO A 464 -18.16 1.22 -0.97
CA PRO A 464 -19.43 1.68 -0.43
C PRO A 464 -19.33 3.18 -0.16
N LEU A 465 -20.43 3.92 -0.33
CA LEU A 465 -20.46 5.38 -0.10
C LEU A 465 -20.43 5.76 1.39
N LEU A 466 -19.43 5.24 2.10
CA LEU A 466 -19.06 5.60 3.47
C LEU A 466 -18.16 6.83 3.40
N LYS A 467 -18.69 7.97 3.86
CA LYS A 467 -18.00 9.26 3.76
C LYS A 467 -17.26 9.63 5.04
N ARG A 468 -16.17 10.37 4.86
CA ARG A 468 -15.46 11.15 5.87
C ARG A 468 -15.45 12.63 5.46
N PRO A 469 -15.27 13.58 6.39
CA PRO A 469 -15.12 14.99 6.07
C PRO A 469 -14.01 15.24 5.04
N ILE A 470 -14.24 16.16 4.10
CA ILE A 470 -13.22 16.59 3.11
C ILE A 470 -12.01 17.20 3.83
N THR A 471 -12.23 17.82 4.99
CA THR A 471 -11.17 18.37 5.85
C THR A 471 -10.14 17.32 6.28
N ASP A 472 -10.50 16.03 6.34
CA ASP A 472 -9.55 14.97 6.67
C ASP A 472 -8.56 14.76 5.52
N GLY A 473 -9.02 14.86 4.27
CA GLY A 473 -8.14 14.84 3.09
C GLY A 473 -7.22 16.05 3.06
N GLN A 474 -7.75 17.23 3.38
CA GLN A 474 -6.95 18.45 3.52
C GLN A 474 -5.91 18.30 4.63
N PHE A 475 -6.27 17.72 5.78
CA PHE A 475 -5.34 17.44 6.87
C PHE A 475 -4.20 16.52 6.42
N LEU A 476 -4.49 15.42 5.74
CA LEU A 476 -3.47 14.52 5.18
C LEU A 476 -2.55 15.25 4.18
N ASP A 477 -3.09 16.14 3.36
CA ASP A 477 -2.30 16.95 2.43
C ASP A 477 -1.24 17.79 3.16
N LYS A 478 -1.62 18.40 4.30
CA LYS A 478 -0.68 19.16 5.14
C LYS A 478 0.43 18.32 5.75
N MET A 479 0.20 17.02 5.96
CA MET A 479 1.18 16.12 6.57
C MET A 479 2.31 15.76 5.60
N GLY A 480 2.11 15.94 4.29
CA GLY A 480 3.09 15.64 3.26
C GLY A 480 4.27 16.62 3.20
N PRO A 481 5.18 16.41 2.24
CA PRO A 481 6.32 17.30 2.01
C PRO A 481 5.88 18.68 1.52
N SER A 482 6.58 19.71 1.96
CA SER A 482 6.43 21.11 1.57
C SER A 482 7.35 21.49 0.41
N ALA A 483 7.15 22.69 -0.15
CA ALA A 483 8.05 23.23 -1.18
C ALA A 483 9.50 23.38 -0.68
N ILE A 484 9.70 23.61 0.63
CA ILE A 484 11.02 23.71 1.25
C ILE A 484 11.70 22.34 1.24
N ASP A 485 10.96 21.25 1.53
CA ASP A 485 11.51 19.89 1.47
C ASP A 485 12.03 19.56 0.07
N SER A 486 11.29 19.96 -0.98
CA SER A 486 11.72 19.82 -2.37
C SER A 486 12.95 20.66 -2.68
N MET A 487 12.95 21.94 -2.30
CA MET A 487 14.06 22.87 -2.55
C MET A 487 15.36 22.43 -1.86
N MET A 488 15.25 22.01 -0.59
CA MET A 488 16.40 21.75 0.27
C MET A 488 16.99 20.36 0.07
N PHE A 489 16.12 19.36 -0.09
CA PHE A 489 16.48 17.94 0.01
C PHE A 489 15.97 17.09 -1.14
N ASP A 490 15.36 17.68 -2.18
CA ASP A 490 14.77 16.95 -3.30
C ASP A 490 13.77 15.88 -2.80
N ILE A 491 12.90 16.29 -1.89
CA ILE A 491 11.76 15.50 -1.41
C ILE A 491 10.51 16.11 -2.06
N PRO A 492 9.94 15.47 -3.10
CA PRO A 492 8.87 16.06 -3.88
C PRO A 492 7.58 16.17 -3.06
N MET A 493 6.86 17.28 -3.24
CA MET A 493 5.51 17.44 -2.73
C MET A 493 4.57 16.39 -3.34
N MET A 494 3.48 16.06 -2.63
CA MET A 494 2.43 15.23 -3.19
C MET A 494 1.78 15.95 -4.38
N SER A 495 1.64 15.24 -5.49
CA SER A 495 1.02 15.76 -6.70
C SER A 495 -0.47 15.42 -6.75
N GLN A 496 -1.10 15.71 -7.88
CA GLN A 496 -2.47 15.29 -8.14
C GLN A 496 -2.61 13.76 -8.17
N TYR A 497 -1.53 13.05 -8.48
CA TYR A 497 -1.47 11.58 -8.44
C TYR A 497 -1.92 11.00 -7.10
N THR A 498 -1.57 11.65 -5.99
CA THR A 498 -2.01 11.28 -4.65
C THR A 498 -3.25 12.05 -4.22
N THR A 499 -3.22 13.38 -4.31
CA THR A 499 -4.24 14.25 -3.69
C THR A 499 -5.61 14.19 -4.37
N HIS A 500 -5.71 13.66 -5.61
CA HIS A 500 -6.99 13.49 -6.31
C HIS A 500 -7.63 12.12 -6.10
N ARG A 501 -7.01 11.25 -5.29
CA ARG A 501 -7.59 9.94 -4.94
C ARG A 501 -8.83 10.10 -4.06
N GLU A 502 -9.70 9.12 -4.14
CA GLU A 502 -11.02 9.13 -3.50
C GLU A 502 -10.92 9.29 -1.97
N LEU A 503 -9.85 8.79 -1.32
CA LEU A 503 -9.58 9.00 0.10
C LEU A 503 -9.54 10.51 0.45
N PHE A 504 -8.84 11.31 -0.35
CA PHE A 504 -8.71 12.76 -0.16
C PHE A 504 -10.01 13.51 -0.48
N LYS A 505 -10.89 12.90 -1.28
CA LYS A 505 -12.23 13.43 -1.61
C LYS A 505 -13.31 13.01 -0.60
N GLY A 506 -12.93 12.29 0.45
CA GLY A 506 -13.85 11.91 1.53
C GLY A 506 -14.38 10.49 1.44
N LEU A 507 -13.84 9.61 0.61
CA LEU A 507 -14.11 8.17 0.70
C LEU A 507 -13.38 7.59 1.92
N ARG A 508 -14.04 6.70 2.68
CA ARG A 508 -13.46 6.14 3.90
C ARG A 508 -12.50 4.97 3.67
N LEU A 509 -12.79 4.12 2.68
CA LEU A 509 -12.01 2.92 2.37
C LEU A 509 -11.38 3.09 0.99
N TYR A 510 -10.06 2.96 0.89
CA TYR A 510 -9.36 3.11 -0.37
C TYR A 510 -8.44 1.93 -0.69
N MET A 511 -7.65 1.45 0.26
CA MET A 511 -6.72 0.34 0.06
C MET A 511 -7.19 -0.94 0.74
N GLU A 512 -7.06 -2.08 0.06
CA GLU A 512 -7.13 -3.40 0.66
C GLU A 512 -5.71 -3.94 0.86
N SER A 513 -5.39 -4.30 2.10
CA SER A 513 -4.04 -4.67 2.55
C SER A 513 -3.81 -6.18 2.63
N GLY A 514 -4.78 -7.00 2.22
CA GLY A 514 -4.63 -8.46 2.17
C GLY A 514 -3.46 -8.94 1.29
N LEU A 515 -3.03 -8.12 0.32
CA LEU A 515 -1.82 -8.34 -0.47
C LEU A 515 -1.12 -7.02 -0.75
N VAL A 516 0.15 -6.95 -0.38
CA VAL A 516 1.02 -5.79 -0.59
C VAL A 516 2.33 -6.23 -1.22
N MET A 517 2.71 -5.60 -2.33
CA MET A 517 3.99 -5.85 -3.02
C MET A 517 4.93 -4.67 -2.82
N ILE A 518 6.13 -4.90 -2.28
CA ILE A 518 7.13 -3.84 -2.06
C ILE A 518 8.55 -4.34 -2.36
N ASP A 519 9.30 -3.57 -3.13
CA ASP A 519 10.76 -3.56 -3.21
C ASP A 519 11.29 -2.69 -2.08
N LYS A 520 11.73 -3.35 -1.01
CA LYS A 520 12.28 -2.72 0.19
C LYS A 520 13.49 -1.84 -0.13
N ARG A 521 14.36 -2.24 -1.06
CA ARG A 521 15.58 -1.46 -1.36
C ARG A 521 15.26 -0.10 -1.96
N ARG A 522 14.21 -0.04 -2.79
CA ARG A 522 13.73 1.19 -3.42
C ARG A 522 12.94 2.08 -2.47
N HIS A 523 12.22 1.48 -1.52
CA HIS A 523 11.20 2.16 -0.70
C HIS A 523 11.44 2.05 0.81
N PHE A 524 12.67 1.81 1.25
CA PHE A 524 12.97 1.55 2.66
C PHE A 524 12.54 2.70 3.57
N SER A 525 12.84 3.94 3.17
CA SER A 525 12.39 5.15 3.87
C SER A 525 10.87 5.24 3.99
N SER A 526 10.14 4.81 2.98
CA SER A 526 8.67 4.81 2.95
C SER A 526 8.09 3.75 3.89
N ILE A 527 8.73 2.58 4.02
CA ILE A 527 8.39 1.55 5.03
C ILE A 527 8.60 2.11 6.45
N LEU A 528 9.70 2.83 6.68
CA LEU A 528 9.95 3.46 7.97
C LEU A 528 8.89 4.53 8.28
N MET A 529 8.55 5.37 7.31
CA MET A 529 7.50 6.38 7.47
C MET A 529 6.13 5.73 7.78
N MET A 530 5.76 4.67 7.06
CA MET A 530 4.53 3.90 7.31
C MET A 530 4.39 3.49 8.79
N ILE A 531 5.47 3.00 9.41
CA ILE A 531 5.46 2.64 10.84
C ILE A 531 5.41 3.88 11.73
N GLN A 532 6.08 4.98 11.37
CA GLN A 532 6.01 6.23 12.14
C GLN A 532 4.58 6.80 12.18
N LEU A 533 3.85 6.73 11.06
CA LEU A 533 2.46 7.18 10.99
C LEU A 533 1.55 6.43 11.96
N LYS A 534 1.88 5.19 12.34
CA LYS A 534 1.11 4.43 13.32
C LYS A 534 1.02 5.16 14.66
N PHE A 535 2.11 5.77 15.11
CA PHE A 535 2.18 6.46 16.40
C PHE A 535 1.45 7.81 16.40
N ILE A 536 1.16 8.37 15.23
CA ILE A 536 0.45 9.64 15.10
C ILE A 536 -1.06 9.34 15.04
N HIS A 537 -1.70 9.25 16.21
CA HIS A 537 -3.11 8.84 16.33
C HIS A 537 -4.11 9.66 15.49
N PRO A 538 -3.97 10.99 15.29
CA PRO A 538 -4.85 11.73 14.39
C PRO A 538 -4.82 11.22 12.93
N ILE A 539 -3.71 10.61 12.51
CA ILE A 539 -3.59 9.94 11.22
C ILE A 539 -4.10 8.50 11.37
N SER A 540 -3.46 7.68 12.21
CA SER A 540 -3.74 6.23 12.28
C SER A 540 -5.15 5.89 12.78
N GLY A 541 -5.68 6.66 13.73
CA GLY A 541 -7.05 6.49 14.26
C GLY A 541 -8.15 6.91 13.28
N SER A 542 -7.83 7.69 12.25
CA SER A 542 -8.78 8.05 11.18
C SER A 542 -8.89 6.97 10.09
N MET A 543 -8.04 5.95 10.13
CA MET A 543 -7.98 4.86 9.15
C MET A 543 -8.61 3.57 9.69
N TRP A 544 -9.03 2.69 8.80
CA TRP A 544 -9.49 1.35 9.18
C TRP A 544 -8.30 0.41 9.38
N GLY A 545 -7.75 0.40 10.59
CA GLY A 545 -6.59 -0.44 10.93
C GLY A 545 -5.30 0.07 10.29
N ASP A 546 -4.59 -0.82 9.59
CA ASP A 546 -3.31 -0.58 8.92
C ASP A 546 -3.43 -0.12 7.45
N LYS A 547 -4.58 -0.39 6.82
CA LYS A 547 -4.80 -0.35 5.37
C LYS A 547 -4.19 0.85 4.66
N GLU A 548 -4.61 2.07 5.04
CA GLU A 548 -4.18 3.29 4.36
C GLU A 548 -2.74 3.71 4.71
N LEU A 549 -2.17 3.19 5.80
CA LEU A 549 -0.82 3.56 6.23
C LEU A 549 0.25 3.09 5.26
N PHE A 550 0.02 1.98 4.54
CA PHE A 550 0.96 1.44 3.57
C PHE A 550 1.34 2.46 2.50
N TRP A 551 0.35 3.06 1.83
CA TRP A 551 0.62 4.00 0.73
C TRP A 551 0.71 5.45 1.21
N LEU A 552 0.05 5.81 2.32
CA LEU A 552 0.25 7.13 2.93
C LEU A 552 1.69 7.28 3.46
N GLY A 553 2.31 6.21 3.95
CA GLY A 553 3.73 6.21 4.31
C GLY A 553 4.64 6.60 3.14
N PHE A 554 4.30 6.17 1.92
CA PHE A 554 4.99 6.56 0.70
C PHE A 554 4.74 8.03 0.35
N ALA A 555 3.47 8.42 0.24
CA ALA A 555 3.08 9.77 -0.13
C ALA A 555 3.61 10.84 0.85
N ILE A 556 3.45 10.62 2.15
CA ILE A 556 3.91 11.53 3.21
C ILE A 556 5.45 11.57 3.28
N ASN A 557 6.14 10.52 2.83
CA ASN A 557 7.60 10.50 2.71
C ASN A 557 8.12 11.20 1.44
N GLY A 558 7.24 11.65 0.52
CA GLY A 558 7.62 12.21 -0.77
C GLY A 558 7.98 11.16 -1.81
N ASP A 559 7.38 9.98 -1.73
CA ASP A 559 7.60 8.87 -2.64
C ASP A 559 6.29 8.50 -3.36
N GLU A 560 6.03 9.11 -4.51
CA GLU A 560 4.87 8.75 -5.35
C GLU A 560 5.15 7.58 -6.31
N ASN A 561 6.29 6.88 -6.16
CA ASN A 561 6.63 5.69 -6.94
C ASN A 561 5.93 4.44 -6.39
N TYR A 562 4.62 4.49 -6.27
CA TYR A 562 3.77 3.33 -6.02
C TYR A 562 2.67 3.28 -7.08
N LYS A 563 2.11 2.11 -7.34
CA LYS A 563 0.96 1.95 -8.24
C LYS A 563 -0.16 1.20 -7.53
N PHE A 564 -1.38 1.55 -7.88
CA PHE A 564 -2.56 0.78 -7.51
C PHE A 564 -3.02 0.00 -8.73
N ASN A 565 -3.58 -1.18 -8.52
CA ASN A 565 -4.48 -1.77 -9.49
C ASN A 565 -5.62 -0.76 -9.73
N ASN A 566 -5.91 -0.45 -10.99
CA ASN A 566 -6.88 0.57 -11.33
C ASN A 566 -8.31 0.20 -10.96
N ARG A 567 -8.62 -1.09 -10.84
CA ARG A 567 -9.92 -1.62 -10.43
C ARG A 567 -10.04 -1.61 -8.90
N PHE A 568 -11.18 -1.10 -8.43
CA PHE A 568 -11.63 -1.34 -7.05
C PHE A 568 -12.02 -2.79 -6.86
N ALA A 569 -12.19 -3.21 -5.60
CA ALA A 569 -12.57 -4.58 -5.30
C ALA A 569 -13.88 -4.96 -6.01
N ALA A 570 -13.98 -6.24 -6.37
CA ALA A 570 -15.14 -6.89 -6.94
C ALA A 570 -15.83 -7.75 -5.88
N ALA A 571 -17.14 -7.99 -6.05
CA ALA A 571 -17.74 -9.19 -5.47
C ALA A 571 -17.52 -10.36 -6.42
N ILE A 572 -17.20 -11.52 -5.86
CA ILE A 572 -17.00 -12.76 -6.59
C ILE A 572 -17.97 -13.83 -6.07
N GLY A 573 -18.53 -14.63 -6.97
CA GLY A 573 -19.50 -15.65 -6.59
C GLY A 573 -20.46 -16.02 -7.72
N GLN A 574 -21.67 -16.40 -7.34
CA GLN A 574 -22.77 -16.69 -8.26
C GLN A 574 -23.73 -15.50 -8.31
N LEU A 575 -24.33 -15.25 -9.48
CA LEU A 575 -25.35 -14.21 -9.62
C LEU A 575 -26.60 -14.55 -8.80
N THR A 576 -27.15 -13.56 -8.10
CA THR A 576 -28.47 -13.67 -7.47
C THR A 576 -29.53 -13.87 -8.55
N SER A 577 -30.38 -14.90 -8.37
CA SER A 577 -31.47 -15.23 -9.30
C SER A 577 -32.42 -14.05 -9.50
N SER A 578 -32.90 -13.87 -10.75
CA SER A 578 -33.87 -12.83 -11.12
C SER A 578 -35.20 -12.90 -10.37
N GLN A 579 -35.51 -14.04 -9.74
CA GLN A 579 -36.69 -14.20 -8.90
C GLN A 579 -36.58 -13.46 -7.55
N TYR A 580 -35.36 -13.18 -7.09
CA TYR A 580 -35.10 -12.47 -5.84
C TYR A 580 -34.75 -10.99 -6.05
N ARG A 581 -34.37 -10.61 -7.28
CA ARG A 581 -34.08 -9.22 -7.68
C ARG A 581 -35.34 -8.53 -8.23
N LYS A 582 -36.33 -8.32 -7.36
CA LYS A 582 -37.63 -7.73 -7.72
C LYS A 582 -37.81 -6.37 -7.05
N GLY A 583 -38.28 -5.38 -7.80
CA GLY A 583 -38.80 -4.13 -7.24
C GLY A 583 -40.15 -4.36 -6.52
N LYS A 584 -40.66 -3.33 -5.86
CA LYS A 584 -41.95 -3.38 -5.14
C LYS A 584 -43.14 -3.65 -6.06
N ASP A 585 -43.02 -3.32 -7.35
CA ASP A 585 -44.01 -3.60 -8.39
C ASP A 585 -43.92 -5.03 -8.95
N GLY A 586 -42.99 -5.85 -8.45
CA GLY A 586 -42.74 -7.23 -8.90
C GLY A 586 -41.95 -7.35 -10.20
N LYS A 587 -41.55 -6.23 -10.82
CA LYS A 587 -40.67 -6.25 -12.00
C LYS A 587 -39.26 -6.63 -11.60
N THR A 588 -38.58 -7.34 -12.50
CA THR A 588 -37.18 -7.70 -12.28
C THR A 588 -36.30 -6.49 -12.51
N LEU A 589 -35.42 -6.20 -11.55
CA LEU A 589 -34.42 -5.15 -11.66
C LEU A 589 -33.38 -5.52 -12.73
N ASN A 590 -32.89 -4.53 -13.45
CA ASN A 590 -31.91 -4.71 -14.51
C ASN A 590 -30.53 -5.04 -13.94
N ALA A 591 -30.13 -4.36 -12.86
CA ALA A 591 -28.84 -4.58 -12.21
C ALA A 591 -28.66 -6.05 -11.78
N LYS A 592 -27.56 -6.67 -12.21
CA LYS A 592 -27.13 -7.98 -11.69
C LYS A 592 -26.52 -7.78 -10.31
N GLU A 593 -26.62 -8.80 -9.48
CA GLU A 593 -26.17 -8.75 -8.08
C GLU A 593 -25.32 -9.99 -7.77
N ILE A 594 -24.25 -9.79 -7.02
CA ILE A 594 -23.51 -10.85 -6.33
C ILE A 594 -23.39 -10.42 -4.86
N CYS A 595 -23.86 -11.26 -3.95
CA CYS A 595 -23.65 -11.10 -2.51
C CYS A 595 -22.54 -12.05 -2.05
N SER A 596 -21.46 -11.49 -1.50
CA SER A 596 -20.28 -12.24 -1.10
C SER A 596 -19.53 -11.55 0.05
N SER A 597 -18.91 -12.34 0.93
CA SER A 597 -18.05 -11.80 1.99
C SER A 597 -16.62 -11.47 1.49
N HIS A 598 -16.30 -11.87 0.26
CA HIS A 598 -14.94 -11.89 -0.27
C HIS A 598 -14.68 -10.72 -1.21
N PRO A 599 -13.80 -9.76 -0.87
CA PRO A 599 -13.37 -8.74 -1.81
C PRO A 599 -12.39 -9.37 -2.80
N GLY A 600 -12.77 -9.46 -4.07
CA GLY A 600 -11.93 -9.97 -5.15
C GLY A 600 -11.22 -8.87 -5.91
N HIS A 601 -10.03 -9.16 -6.44
CA HIS A 601 -9.24 -8.20 -7.20
C HIS A 601 -9.03 -8.68 -8.64
N ILE A 602 -9.60 -7.93 -9.58
CA ILE A 602 -9.52 -8.18 -11.02
C ILE A 602 -8.31 -7.45 -11.58
N SER A 603 -7.56 -8.09 -12.48
CA SER A 603 -6.43 -7.47 -13.17
C SER A 603 -6.91 -6.31 -14.04
N ASP A 604 -6.21 -5.18 -13.96
CA ASP A 604 -6.38 -4.05 -14.85
C ASP A 604 -5.57 -4.17 -16.15
N ASP A 605 -4.78 -5.25 -16.32
CA ASP A 605 -4.10 -5.56 -17.57
C ASP A 605 -5.09 -6.09 -18.63
N ASP A 606 -6.10 -6.87 -18.21
CA ASP A 606 -7.06 -7.54 -19.10
C ASP A 606 -8.54 -7.32 -18.73
N ASP A 607 -8.81 -6.58 -17.64
CA ASP A 607 -10.15 -6.33 -17.10
C ASP A 607 -11.00 -7.59 -16.91
N ARG A 608 -10.36 -8.73 -16.63
CA ARG A 608 -11.05 -10.02 -16.54
C ARG A 608 -10.47 -10.96 -15.50
N SER A 609 -9.14 -11.11 -15.48
CA SER A 609 -8.46 -12.11 -14.67
C SER A 609 -8.65 -11.84 -13.18
N LEU A 610 -9.24 -12.79 -12.44
CA LEU A 610 -9.16 -12.80 -10.98
C LEU A 610 -7.72 -13.07 -10.53
N LEU A 611 -7.17 -12.14 -9.74
CA LEU A 611 -5.80 -12.24 -9.24
C LEU A 611 -5.74 -12.90 -7.87
N TRP A 612 -6.52 -12.37 -6.94
CA TRP A 612 -6.62 -12.81 -5.56
C TRP A 612 -7.88 -12.25 -4.90
N PHE A 613 -8.23 -12.77 -3.73
CA PHE A 613 -9.30 -12.25 -2.89
C PHE A 613 -9.03 -12.52 -1.41
N ASN A 614 -9.73 -11.83 -0.51
CA ASN A 614 -9.56 -11.97 0.94
C ASN A 614 -10.73 -12.75 1.60
N SER A 615 -10.60 -13.03 2.90
CA SER A 615 -11.58 -13.72 3.75
C SER A 615 -11.72 -15.22 3.48
N GLY A 616 -10.64 -15.90 3.09
CA GLY A 616 -10.62 -17.35 2.90
C GLY A 616 -11.52 -17.83 1.76
N PHE A 617 -11.69 -19.16 1.61
CA PHE A 617 -12.51 -19.75 0.53
C PHE A 617 -13.89 -20.26 1.00
N ARG A 618 -14.17 -20.31 2.30
CA ARG A 618 -15.51 -20.69 2.79
C ARG A 618 -16.50 -19.59 2.44
N PHE A 619 -17.72 -19.92 2.01
CA PHE A 619 -18.73 -18.91 1.66
C PHE A 619 -18.91 -17.84 2.74
N CYS A 620 -18.84 -18.26 4.01
CA CYS A 620 -18.68 -17.36 5.15
C CYS A 620 -17.46 -17.76 5.98
N HIS A 621 -16.46 -16.89 6.08
CA HIS A 621 -15.28 -17.13 6.91
C HIS A 621 -15.60 -17.24 8.41
N GLU A 622 -16.65 -16.55 8.86
CA GLU A 622 -17.14 -16.59 10.24
C GLU A 622 -18.02 -17.81 10.55
N ALA A 623 -18.13 -18.81 9.66
CA ALA A 623 -19.05 -19.95 9.83
C ALA A 623 -18.96 -20.63 11.22
N ASN A 624 -17.78 -20.65 11.85
CA ASN A 624 -17.60 -21.26 13.17
C ASN A 624 -18.10 -20.40 14.35
N ASN A 625 -18.42 -19.12 14.11
CA ASN A 625 -18.73 -18.13 15.14
C ASN A 625 -20.18 -17.62 15.08
N LEU A 626 -21.04 -18.27 14.28
CA LEU A 626 -22.40 -17.80 14.01
C LEU A 626 -23.46 -18.48 14.87
N ASN A 627 -24.56 -17.75 15.07
CA ASN A 627 -25.81 -18.31 15.55
C ASN A 627 -26.73 -18.56 14.34
N TYR A 628 -26.79 -19.81 13.88
CA TYR A 628 -27.54 -20.17 12.67
C TYR A 628 -29.06 -20.02 12.79
N GLU A 629 -29.61 -20.12 14.00
CA GLU A 629 -31.04 -19.82 14.27
C GLU A 629 -31.37 -18.35 13.98
N LYS A 630 -30.42 -17.45 14.27
CA LYS A 630 -30.55 -16.03 13.96
C LYS A 630 -30.31 -15.75 12.49
N GLU A 631 -29.30 -16.37 11.88
CA GLU A 631 -29.01 -16.19 10.44
C GLU A 631 -30.18 -16.62 9.57
N SER A 632 -30.77 -17.79 9.84
CA SER A 632 -31.86 -18.35 9.03
C SER A 632 -33.17 -17.55 9.10
N LYS A 633 -33.34 -16.70 10.13
CA LYS A 633 -34.53 -15.85 10.30
C LYS A 633 -34.38 -14.46 9.68
N ASN A 634 -33.14 -14.00 9.45
CA ASN A 634 -32.84 -12.63 9.09
C ASN A 634 -32.24 -12.48 7.67
N SER A 635 -32.21 -13.55 6.86
CA SER A 635 -31.65 -13.47 5.51
C SER A 635 -32.69 -13.05 4.48
N GLU A 636 -32.51 -11.87 3.90
CA GLU A 636 -33.33 -11.40 2.77
C GLU A 636 -32.78 -11.85 1.41
N ILE A 637 -31.50 -12.23 1.37
CA ILE A 637 -30.75 -12.57 0.15
C ILE A 637 -30.61 -14.08 -0.09
N LEU A 638 -30.53 -14.92 0.96
CA LEU A 638 -30.37 -16.38 0.85
C LEU A 638 -31.69 -17.11 1.11
N LYS A 639 -32.79 -16.57 0.58
CA LYS A 639 -34.17 -17.08 0.77
C LYS A 639 -34.39 -18.50 0.27
N SER A 640 -33.48 -19.04 -0.52
CA SER A 640 -33.54 -20.43 -0.98
C SER A 640 -33.18 -21.44 0.11
N LEU A 641 -32.41 -21.04 1.12
CA LEU A 641 -31.96 -21.91 2.20
C LEU A 641 -33.03 -22.01 3.30
N ASN A 642 -33.33 -23.21 3.74
CA ASN A 642 -34.40 -23.51 4.69
C ASN A 642 -33.83 -23.95 6.04
N GLY A 643 -33.86 -23.02 7.00
CA GLY A 643 -33.54 -23.30 8.39
C GLY A 643 -32.03 -23.41 8.69
N PRO A 644 -31.66 -23.56 9.98
CA PRO A 644 -30.29 -23.38 10.45
C PRO A 644 -29.26 -24.35 9.84
N LEU A 645 -29.63 -25.62 9.65
CA LEU A 645 -28.73 -26.66 9.17
C LEU A 645 -28.30 -26.43 7.71
N GLU A 646 -29.21 -25.94 6.86
CA GLU A 646 -28.87 -25.66 5.46
C GLU A 646 -27.95 -24.44 5.36
N PHE A 647 -28.17 -23.43 6.20
CA PHE A 647 -27.26 -22.29 6.34
C PHE A 647 -25.87 -22.71 6.82
N GLU A 648 -25.77 -23.52 7.87
CA GLU A 648 -24.49 -24.01 8.41
C GLU A 648 -23.67 -24.74 7.34
N LYS A 649 -24.32 -25.63 6.59
CA LYS A 649 -23.69 -26.33 5.48
C LYS A 649 -23.23 -25.37 4.40
N TYR A 650 -24.13 -24.50 3.92
CA TYR A 650 -23.83 -23.57 2.83
C TYR A 650 -22.70 -22.60 3.18
N TYR A 651 -22.67 -22.11 4.42
CA TYR A 651 -21.66 -21.17 4.90
C TYR A 651 -20.28 -21.82 5.06
N SER A 652 -20.26 -23.09 5.43
CA SER A 652 -19.04 -23.89 5.61
C SER A 652 -18.47 -24.40 4.27
N ASP A 653 -19.31 -24.55 3.26
CA ASP A 653 -18.90 -25.01 1.93
C ASP A 653 -18.03 -23.95 1.21
N PRO A 654 -17.16 -24.38 0.26
CA PRO A 654 -16.38 -23.45 -0.55
C PRO A 654 -17.27 -22.51 -1.37
N LEU A 655 -16.89 -21.23 -1.43
CA LEU A 655 -17.44 -20.25 -2.37
C LEU A 655 -17.32 -20.78 -3.80
N ARG A 656 -18.42 -20.77 -4.54
CA ARG A 656 -18.44 -21.14 -5.97
C ARG A 656 -18.40 -19.87 -6.81
N ILE A 657 -17.29 -19.67 -7.51
CA ILE A 657 -17.05 -18.47 -8.32
C ILE A 657 -17.42 -18.77 -9.76
N THR A 658 -18.46 -18.11 -10.26
CA THR A 658 -18.86 -18.18 -11.68
C THR A 658 -18.83 -16.81 -12.35
N HIS A 659 -18.95 -15.74 -11.56
CA HIS A 659 -18.94 -14.37 -12.03
C HIS A 659 -18.15 -13.47 -11.08
N ALA A 660 -17.80 -12.29 -11.56
CA ALA A 660 -17.36 -11.16 -10.74
C ALA A 660 -18.09 -9.88 -11.14
N ILE A 661 -18.34 -9.00 -10.18
CA ILE A 661 -18.84 -7.65 -10.42
C ILE A 661 -17.88 -6.66 -9.76
N VAL A 662 -17.25 -5.78 -10.55
CA VAL A 662 -16.63 -4.55 -10.05
C VAL A 662 -17.69 -3.44 -10.18
N PRO A 663 -18.30 -2.99 -9.06
CA PRO A 663 -19.38 -2.01 -9.14
C PRO A 663 -18.92 -0.64 -9.65
N PRO A 664 -19.84 0.13 -10.26
CA PRO A 664 -19.56 1.52 -10.57
C PRO A 664 -19.48 2.37 -9.29
N LEU A 665 -18.63 3.40 -9.32
CA LEU A 665 -18.57 4.44 -8.29
C LEU A 665 -18.91 5.79 -8.92
N ASN A 666 -19.91 6.48 -8.36
CA ASN A 666 -20.20 7.85 -8.75
C ASN A 666 -19.01 8.76 -8.40
N LYS A 667 -18.49 9.51 -9.38
CA LYS A 667 -17.33 10.42 -9.22
C LYS A 667 -17.54 11.50 -8.13
N ASN A 668 -18.79 11.88 -7.88
CA ASN A 668 -19.17 12.84 -6.83
C ASN A 668 -19.35 12.17 -5.46
N LEU A 669 -19.11 10.86 -5.37
CA LEU A 669 -19.35 10.02 -4.20
C LEU A 669 -20.80 10.16 -3.69
N GLN A 670 -21.79 10.21 -4.57
CA GLN A 670 -23.20 10.38 -4.20
C GLN A 670 -24.03 9.19 -4.68
N LYS A 671 -25.09 8.88 -3.91
CA LYS A 671 -26.07 7.88 -4.31
C LYS A 671 -26.84 8.39 -5.53
N MET A 672 -27.09 7.49 -6.49
CA MET A 672 -27.91 7.77 -7.66
C MET A 672 -29.38 7.72 -7.28
N TYR A 673 -30.11 8.81 -7.48
CA TYR A 673 -31.56 8.82 -7.33
C TYR A 673 -32.21 8.22 -8.58
N ASN A 674 -33.21 7.35 -8.40
CA ASN A 674 -33.97 6.80 -9.51
C ASN A 674 -35.38 6.35 -9.08
N TYR A 675 -36.32 6.35 -10.02
CA TYR A 675 -37.71 5.91 -9.84
C TYR A 675 -37.93 4.42 -10.17
N ASP A 676 -36.90 3.72 -10.62
CA ASP A 676 -36.97 2.30 -11.03
C ASP A 676 -36.66 1.33 -9.91
N GLU A 677 -36.34 1.84 -8.71
CA GLU A 677 -35.87 1.05 -7.56
C GLU A 677 -34.58 0.27 -7.85
N GLU A 678 -33.85 0.66 -8.89
CA GLU A 678 -32.52 0.17 -9.17
C GLU A 678 -31.55 0.59 -8.05
N PRO A 679 -30.47 -0.16 -7.83
CA PRO A 679 -29.48 0.16 -6.81
C PRO A 679 -28.98 1.60 -6.93
N ALA A 680 -28.98 2.33 -5.80
CA ALA A 680 -28.51 3.70 -5.74
C ALA A 680 -26.99 3.80 -5.48
N ASP A 681 -26.37 2.71 -5.04
CA ASP A 681 -24.96 2.58 -4.71
C ASP A 681 -24.45 1.24 -5.25
N GLY A 682 -23.16 1.17 -5.60
CA GLY A 682 -22.54 -0.03 -6.15
C GLY A 682 -22.41 -1.16 -5.11
N TRP A 683 -22.44 -0.81 -3.82
CA TRP A 683 -22.31 -1.73 -2.71
C TRP A 683 -23.39 -1.52 -1.64
N THR A 684 -23.96 -2.62 -1.16
CA THR A 684 -24.87 -2.65 0.00
C THR A 684 -24.37 -3.68 1.02
N SER A 685 -24.40 -3.33 2.30
CA SER A 685 -24.05 -4.26 3.39
C SER A 685 -25.26 -5.08 3.81
N GLU A 686 -25.06 -6.37 4.06
CA GLU A 686 -26.09 -7.30 4.55
C GLU A 686 -25.77 -7.77 5.97
N PRO A 687 -26.78 -8.07 6.82
CA PRO A 687 -26.55 -8.51 8.19
C PRO A 687 -25.96 -9.94 8.29
N ASN A 688 -26.07 -10.72 7.22
CA ASN A 688 -25.61 -12.11 7.16
C ASN A 688 -24.09 -12.26 7.34
N CYS A 689 -23.67 -13.46 7.76
CA CYS A 689 -22.27 -13.80 8.00
C CYS A 689 -21.62 -12.80 8.97
N ASN A 690 -22.28 -12.52 10.10
CA ASN A 690 -21.81 -11.56 11.11
C ASN A 690 -21.51 -10.16 10.53
N LYS A 691 -22.34 -9.69 9.59
CA LYS A 691 -22.21 -8.41 8.85
C LYS A 691 -21.01 -8.31 7.90
N TYR A 692 -20.38 -9.43 7.55
CA TYR A 692 -19.33 -9.45 6.53
C TYR A 692 -19.87 -9.64 5.11
N MET A 693 -21.16 -9.91 4.94
CA MET A 693 -21.77 -10.06 3.63
C MET A 693 -21.98 -8.68 2.96
N TRP A 694 -21.53 -8.56 1.71
CA TRP A 694 -21.74 -7.36 0.88
C TRP A 694 -22.29 -7.76 -0.47
N CYS A 695 -23.32 -7.04 -0.93
CA CYS A 695 -23.89 -7.18 -2.27
C CYS A 695 -23.35 -6.09 -3.19
N ALA A 696 -22.88 -6.52 -4.36
CA ALA A 696 -22.35 -5.68 -5.42
C ALA A 696 -23.30 -5.68 -6.61
N TYR A 697 -23.45 -4.52 -7.24
CA TYR A 697 -24.38 -4.34 -8.37
C TYR A 697 -23.65 -4.01 -9.66
N SER A 698 -24.07 -4.63 -10.77
CA SER A 698 -23.46 -4.40 -12.09
C SER A 698 -23.77 -3.02 -12.67
N SER A 699 -24.81 -2.36 -12.17
CA SER A 699 -25.23 -1.01 -12.59
C SER A 699 -25.96 -0.32 -11.44
N ILE A 700 -25.92 1.01 -11.42
CA ILE A 700 -26.63 1.85 -10.46
C ILE A 700 -27.39 2.97 -11.16
N GLY A 701 -28.45 3.47 -10.54
CA GLY A 701 -29.31 4.51 -11.11
C GLY A 701 -30.36 3.96 -12.07
N GLY A 702 -31.15 4.85 -12.67
CA GLY A 702 -32.34 4.51 -13.46
C GLY A 702 -33.08 5.76 -13.93
N ARG A 703 -34.39 5.67 -14.16
CA ARG A 703 -35.22 6.81 -14.56
C ARG A 703 -35.16 7.96 -13.56
N THR A 704 -34.98 9.18 -14.06
CA THR A 704 -34.93 10.41 -13.26
C THR A 704 -36.29 11.09 -13.10
N SER A 705 -37.33 10.60 -13.77
CA SER A 705 -38.73 11.00 -13.55
C SER A 705 -39.68 9.78 -13.57
N PRO A 706 -40.91 9.90 -13.02
CA PRO A 706 -41.87 8.80 -12.98
C PRO A 706 -42.38 8.30 -14.34
N GLU A 707 -42.22 9.09 -15.40
CA GLU A 707 -42.72 8.79 -16.76
C GLU A 707 -41.93 7.61 -17.36
N GLU A 708 -42.59 6.64 -18.00
CA GLU A 708 -41.93 5.42 -18.50
C GLU A 708 -40.84 5.68 -19.56
N ASN A 709 -40.98 6.76 -20.33
CA ASN A 709 -40.03 7.16 -21.38
C ASN A 709 -39.04 8.25 -20.91
N SER A 710 -38.93 8.49 -19.61
CA SER A 710 -38.05 9.52 -19.08
C SER A 710 -36.57 9.19 -19.26
N HIS A 711 -35.73 10.23 -19.20
CA HIS A 711 -34.29 10.07 -19.24
C HIS A 711 -33.82 9.16 -18.10
N LYS A 712 -32.88 8.27 -18.41
CA LYS A 712 -32.25 7.37 -17.43
C LYS A 712 -30.84 7.83 -17.18
N GLU A 713 -30.51 8.02 -15.92
CA GLU A 713 -29.14 8.27 -15.46
C GLU A 713 -28.64 7.00 -14.80
N THR A 714 -27.84 6.23 -15.54
CA THR A 714 -27.24 4.98 -15.07
C THR A 714 -25.73 5.04 -15.14
N LEU A 715 -25.07 4.34 -14.22
CA LEU A 715 -23.64 4.06 -14.30
C LEU A 715 -23.47 2.55 -14.31
N ASP A 716 -22.66 2.04 -15.24
CA ASP A 716 -22.38 0.63 -15.39
C ASP A 716 -21.01 0.28 -14.80
N GLY A 717 -20.98 -0.83 -14.08
CA GLY A 717 -19.76 -1.47 -13.62
C GLY A 717 -19.27 -2.51 -14.63
N LEU A 718 -18.32 -3.32 -14.18
CA LEU A 718 -17.77 -4.43 -14.95
C LEU A 718 -18.36 -5.74 -14.44
N LEU A 719 -19.13 -6.43 -15.29
CA LEU A 719 -19.60 -7.79 -15.07
C LEU A 719 -18.72 -8.76 -15.84
N ILE A 720 -18.23 -9.80 -15.18
CA ILE A 720 -17.34 -10.80 -15.76
C ILE A 720 -17.99 -12.17 -15.63
N ASP A 721 -18.17 -12.84 -16.77
CA ASP A 721 -18.55 -14.25 -16.86
C ASP A 721 -17.30 -15.11 -17.05
N TYR A 722 -17.05 -16.04 -16.13
CA TYR A 722 -15.90 -16.95 -16.23
C TYR A 722 -16.21 -18.18 -17.09
N THR A 723 -15.20 -18.63 -17.82
CA THR A 723 -15.26 -19.83 -18.65
C THR A 723 -15.39 -21.10 -17.78
N PRO A 724 -15.92 -22.21 -18.33
CA PRO A 724 -15.95 -23.50 -17.63
C PRO A 724 -14.59 -23.94 -17.07
N GLU A 725 -13.50 -23.64 -17.78
CA GLU A 725 -12.13 -23.95 -17.37
C GLU A 725 -11.68 -23.11 -16.17
N GLU A 726 -11.95 -21.80 -16.19
CA GLU A 726 -11.69 -20.89 -15.06
C GLU A 726 -12.50 -21.32 -13.83
N ILE A 727 -13.78 -21.63 -14.01
CA ILE A 727 -14.66 -22.11 -12.93
C ILE A 727 -14.15 -23.44 -12.34
N ALA A 728 -13.72 -24.38 -13.20
CA ALA A 728 -13.14 -25.64 -12.74
C ALA A 728 -11.86 -25.40 -11.94
N TYR A 729 -11.02 -24.45 -12.36
CA TYR A 729 -9.81 -24.05 -11.66
C TYR A 729 -10.10 -23.41 -10.30
N PHE A 730 -11.06 -22.49 -10.21
CA PHE A 730 -11.46 -21.89 -8.92
C PHE A 730 -12.03 -22.94 -7.96
N ASN A 731 -12.85 -23.87 -8.45
CA ASN A 731 -13.38 -24.96 -7.64
C ASN A 731 -12.27 -25.85 -7.09
N TYR A 732 -11.25 -26.16 -7.89
CA TYR A 732 -10.07 -26.89 -7.44
C TYR A 732 -9.34 -26.16 -6.31
N LEU A 733 -9.05 -24.86 -6.47
CA LEU A 733 -8.39 -24.08 -5.42
C LEU A 733 -9.23 -24.02 -4.13
N GLY A 734 -10.55 -23.90 -4.26
CA GLY A 734 -11.47 -23.89 -3.12
C GLY A 734 -11.50 -25.21 -2.36
N ASP A 735 -11.55 -26.33 -3.07
CA ASP A 735 -11.54 -27.65 -2.44
C ASP A 735 -10.18 -27.96 -1.78
N VAL A 736 -9.06 -27.48 -2.35
CA VAL A 736 -7.72 -27.53 -1.72
C VAL A 736 -7.70 -26.75 -0.40
N TRP A 737 -8.26 -25.54 -0.41
CA TRP A 737 -8.27 -24.65 0.77
C TRP A 737 -9.09 -25.24 1.92
N VAL A 738 -10.33 -25.67 1.67
CA VAL A 738 -11.18 -26.23 2.74
C VAL A 738 -10.75 -27.64 3.16
N GLY A 739 -9.86 -28.28 2.39
CA GLY A 739 -9.31 -29.58 2.71
C GLY A 739 -10.22 -30.76 2.37
N ASN A 740 -11.05 -30.64 1.33
CA ASN A 740 -11.90 -31.71 0.82
C ASN A 740 -11.09 -32.71 -0.03
N TYR A 741 -10.18 -33.45 0.60
CA TYR A 741 -9.27 -34.43 -0.05
C TYR A 741 -9.87 -35.83 -0.25
#